data_AF-V4SAC4-F1
#
_entry.id   AF-V4SAC4-F1
#
_cell.length_a   1.000
_cell.length_b   1.000
_cell.length_c   1.000
_cell.angle_alpha   90.00
_cell.angle_beta   90.00
_cell.angle_gamma   90.00
#
_symmetry.space_group_name_H-M   'P 1'
#
loop_
_entity.id
_entity.type
_entity.pdbx_description
1 polymer ?
#
loop_
_entity_poly.entity_id
_entity_poly.type
_entity_poly.pdbx_seq_one_letter_code
_entity_poly.pdbx_strand_id
1 'polypeptide(L)'
;MPNKDFLLIYHLLPEKTSQQCFSEASTRRPADLLSSFTTIKTVMRGLYKDLGDVLLALLKNTDTRENVLEYLAEVINRNSSRAHIQVEPLSCASSGMFVNLSAVMLRLCDPFLDANLTKRDKIDPKYVFYSSRLDLRSLTALHASSEEVSEWINKGNPAKADGSKHFSDGENQLLQSQEATSSSGGASEPSLPAGRPASIGGGKSKYPFICECFFMTARVLNLGLLKAFSDFKHLVQDISRAEDTLATLKATQGQTPSSQLNLEITRIEKEIELSSQEKLCYEAQILRDGDLIQHALSFYRLMIVWLVDLVGGFKMPLPDTCPMEFACMPEHFVEDAMELLIFASRIPKALDGVLLDDFMNFIIMFMASPKYIRNPYLRSKMVEVLNCWMPRRSGSSSATATLFEGHQMSLEYLVRNLLKLYVDIEFTGSHTQFYDKFNIRHNIAELLEYLWQVPSHRNAWRQIAKEEEKGVYLNFLNFLINDSIYLLDESLNKILELKVIEAEMSNTAEWERRPAQERQERTRLFHSQENIIRIDMKLANEDVSMLAFTSEQIVAPFLLPEMIERVASMLNYFLLQLVGPQRKSLTLKDPEKYEFRPKQLLKQIVCIYVHLARGDTQNLFPAAISSDGRSYNEQLFSAAADVLWKIGEDGRIIQEFIELGAKAKAAASEAMDAEAALGDIPDEFLDPIQVCFTCLLSSLVRTVLRTMVIVSFVAVHFDEGSGHFTFVKNHS
;
A
#
# COMPACT_ATOMS: atom_id res chain seq x y z
N MET A 1 39.97 14.39 24.45
CA MET A 1 39.91 13.07 23.78
C MET A 1 40.21 13.24 22.29
N PRO A 2 41.44 12.97 21.83
CA PRO A 2 41.78 12.96 20.41
C PRO A 2 41.94 11.49 19.94
N ASN A 3 40.95 10.96 19.22
CA ASN A 3 41.04 9.76 18.37
C ASN A 3 39.67 9.49 17.73
N LYS A 4 39.18 10.40 16.87
CA LYS A 4 37.99 10.17 16.05
C LYS A 4 38.32 9.80 14.59
N ASP A 5 39.58 9.78 14.19
CA ASP A 5 39.97 10.11 12.81
C ASP A 5 40.36 8.94 11.87
N PHE A 6 39.98 7.69 12.14
CA PHE A 6 40.33 6.58 11.21
C PHE A 6 39.24 6.23 10.19
N LEU A 7 38.00 6.72 10.36
CA LEU A 7 36.84 6.39 9.51
C LEU A 7 36.02 7.62 9.06
N LEU A 8 36.45 8.82 9.40
CA LEU A 8 35.70 10.04 9.10
C LEU A 8 35.96 10.53 7.67
N ILE A 9 35.06 10.18 6.76
CA ILE A 9 34.66 11.12 5.72
C ILE A 9 33.37 11.79 6.20
N TYR A 10 33.48 13.06 6.55
CA TYR A 10 32.33 13.90 6.90
C TYR A 10 31.54 14.22 5.64
N HIS A 11 30.22 13.96 5.69
CA HIS A 11 29.27 14.04 4.57
C HIS A 11 29.59 13.08 3.40
N LEU A 12 28.59 12.82 2.54
CA LEU A 12 28.77 11.98 1.34
C LEU A 12 29.97 12.46 0.49
N LEU A 13 30.17 13.79 0.45
CA LEU A 13 31.40 14.45 0.07
C LEU A 13 31.67 15.62 1.03
N PRO A 14 32.94 15.98 1.31
CA PRO A 14 33.25 17.21 2.05
C PRO A 14 32.59 18.42 1.38
N GLU A 15 32.03 19.35 2.15
CA GLU A 15 31.29 20.53 1.65
C GLU A 15 32.06 21.31 0.57
N LYS A 16 33.39 21.46 0.76
CA LYS A 16 34.28 22.11 -0.22
C LYS A 16 34.38 21.33 -1.54
N THR A 17 34.39 20.01 -1.49
CA THR A 17 34.45 19.14 -2.68
C THR A 17 33.11 19.14 -3.40
N SER A 18 31.99 19.14 -2.67
CA SER A 18 30.64 19.33 -3.23
C SER A 18 30.55 20.65 -4.00
N GLN A 19 30.95 21.76 -3.38
CA GLN A 19 30.96 23.08 -4.03
C GLN A 19 31.87 23.10 -5.27
N GLN A 20 33.08 22.54 -5.20
CA GLN A 20 33.98 22.50 -6.37
C GLN A 20 33.39 21.67 -7.53
N CYS A 21 32.82 20.51 -7.23
CA CYS A 21 32.32 19.57 -8.24
C CYS A 21 30.95 19.96 -8.81
N PHE A 22 30.10 20.64 -8.03
CA PHE A 22 28.68 20.83 -8.35
C PHE A 22 28.14 22.26 -8.16
N SER A 23 28.95 23.27 -7.81
CA SER A 23 28.46 24.67 -7.80
C SER A 23 27.94 25.08 -9.17
N GLU A 24 26.83 25.83 -9.20
CA GLU A 24 26.20 26.28 -10.46
C GLU A 24 25.93 25.14 -11.45
N ALA A 25 25.60 23.94 -10.98
CA ALA A 25 25.41 22.76 -11.84
C ALA A 25 24.40 22.96 -12.97
N SER A 26 23.41 23.85 -12.80
CA SER A 26 22.42 24.21 -13.82
C SER A 26 23.00 24.94 -15.04
N THR A 27 24.15 25.60 -14.89
CA THR A 27 24.83 26.34 -15.98
C THR A 27 26.04 25.59 -16.54
N ARG A 28 26.50 24.53 -15.87
CA ARG A 28 27.64 23.71 -16.32
C ARG A 28 27.29 22.84 -17.52
N ARG A 29 28.29 22.56 -18.37
CA ARG A 29 28.11 21.64 -19.50
C ARG A 29 27.92 20.21 -18.98
N PRO A 30 27.03 19.40 -19.58
CA PRO A 30 26.80 18.02 -19.16
C PRO A 30 28.07 17.16 -19.12
N ALA A 31 29.02 17.38 -20.04
CA ALA A 31 30.30 16.66 -20.07
C ALA A 31 31.17 16.93 -18.83
N ASP A 32 31.18 18.16 -18.32
CA ASP A 32 31.97 18.53 -17.15
C ASP A 32 31.38 17.89 -15.88
N LEU A 33 30.04 17.84 -15.77
CA LEU A 33 29.34 17.13 -14.69
C LEU A 33 29.62 15.62 -14.74
N LEU A 34 29.58 15.00 -15.92
CA LEU A 34 29.92 13.58 -16.11
C LEU A 34 31.37 13.27 -15.70
N SER A 35 32.30 14.18 -15.96
CA SER A 35 33.69 14.07 -15.51
C SER A 35 33.79 14.11 -13.98
N SER A 36 33.09 15.05 -13.32
CA SER A 36 33.00 15.11 -11.85
C SER A 36 32.45 13.82 -11.27
N PHE A 37 31.35 13.30 -11.81
CA PHE A 37 30.76 12.03 -11.38
C PHE A 37 31.74 10.86 -11.50
N THR A 38 32.43 10.77 -12.63
CA THR A 38 33.42 9.70 -12.89
C THR A 38 34.60 9.78 -11.92
N THR A 39 35.07 10.99 -11.63
CA THR A 39 36.17 11.24 -10.69
C THR A 39 35.79 10.83 -9.27
N ILE A 40 34.64 11.31 -8.78
CA ILE A 40 34.13 10.97 -7.44
C ILE A 40 33.98 9.46 -7.31
N LYS A 41 33.33 8.81 -8.28
CA LYS A 41 33.15 7.36 -8.30
C LYS A 41 34.49 6.61 -8.23
N THR A 42 35.49 7.04 -8.99
CA THR A 42 36.82 6.40 -9.01
C THR A 42 37.51 6.54 -7.66
N VAL A 43 37.47 7.72 -7.06
CA VAL A 43 38.07 7.99 -5.74
C VAL A 43 37.37 7.18 -4.65
N MET A 44 36.03 7.16 -4.63
CA MET A 44 35.26 6.42 -3.64
C MET A 44 35.48 4.92 -3.76
N ARG A 45 35.59 4.37 -4.96
CA ARG A 45 35.96 2.95 -5.16
C ARG A 45 37.35 2.63 -4.64
N GLY A 46 38.33 3.50 -4.86
CA GLY A 46 39.66 3.38 -4.27
C GLY A 46 39.60 3.35 -2.75
N LEU A 47 38.87 4.29 -2.16
CA LEU A 47 38.66 4.34 -0.71
C LEU A 47 38.00 3.07 -0.16
N TYR A 48 36.92 2.58 -0.78
CA TYR A 48 36.25 1.34 -0.36
C TYR A 48 37.17 0.13 -0.46
N LYS A 49 38.05 0.15 -1.46
CA LYS A 49 39.09 -0.86 -1.62
C LYS A 49 40.04 -0.84 -0.44
N ASP A 50 40.68 0.30 -0.20
CA ASP A 50 41.75 0.46 0.79
C ASP A 50 41.22 0.26 2.22
N LEU A 51 40.06 0.83 2.55
CA LEU A 51 39.40 0.62 3.85
C LEU A 51 39.03 -0.85 4.07
N GLY A 52 38.53 -1.52 3.03
CA GLY A 52 38.22 -2.95 3.10
C GLY A 52 39.46 -3.80 3.30
N ASP A 53 40.58 -3.47 2.65
CA ASP A 53 41.83 -4.20 2.78
C ASP A 53 42.43 -4.04 4.18
N VAL A 54 42.37 -2.83 4.76
CA VAL A 54 42.76 -2.55 6.15
C VAL A 54 41.90 -3.34 7.12
N LEU A 55 40.57 -3.26 7.00
CA LEU A 55 39.65 -3.94 7.91
C LEU A 55 39.81 -5.46 7.81
N LEU A 56 39.99 -6.00 6.59
CA LEU A 56 40.25 -7.41 6.36
C LEU A 56 41.58 -7.86 6.97
N ALA A 57 42.64 -7.04 6.91
CA ALA A 57 43.92 -7.36 7.56
C ALA A 57 43.76 -7.49 9.08
N LEU A 58 42.99 -6.58 9.70
CA LEU A 58 42.68 -6.63 11.13
C LEU A 58 41.77 -7.81 11.49
N LEU A 59 40.84 -8.21 10.62
CA LEU A 59 39.97 -9.37 10.83
C LEU A 59 40.70 -10.71 10.62
N LYS A 60 41.74 -10.75 9.79
CA LYS A 60 42.55 -11.97 9.56
C LYS A 60 43.37 -12.33 10.79
N ASN A 61 43.90 -11.35 11.51
CA ASN A 61 44.68 -11.58 12.73
C ASN A 61 43.76 -11.97 13.91
N THR A 62 44.06 -13.10 14.55
CA THR A 62 43.28 -13.65 15.67
C THR A 62 43.26 -12.75 16.90
N ASP A 63 44.31 -11.96 17.11
CA ASP A 63 44.44 -11.09 18.29
C ASP A 63 43.59 -9.82 18.15
N THR A 64 43.34 -9.38 16.91
CA THR A 64 42.59 -8.16 16.62
C THR A 64 41.14 -8.44 16.20
N ARG A 65 40.85 -9.62 15.65
CA ARG A 65 39.51 -9.98 15.12
C ARG A 65 38.38 -9.70 16.09
N GLU A 66 38.47 -10.22 17.32
CA GLU A 66 37.38 -10.10 18.30
C GLU A 66 37.12 -8.65 18.70
N ASN A 67 38.18 -7.84 18.80
CA ASN A 67 38.12 -6.42 19.13
C ASN A 67 37.55 -5.60 17.98
N VAL A 68 37.87 -5.96 16.73
CA VAL A 68 37.30 -5.31 15.54
C VAL A 68 35.81 -5.59 15.45
N LEU A 69 35.39 -6.85 15.63
CA LEU A 69 33.97 -7.21 15.66
C LEU A 69 33.22 -6.47 16.79
N GLU A 70 33.88 -6.28 17.94
CA GLU A 70 33.28 -5.56 19.08
C GLU A 70 33.14 -4.07 18.77
N TYR A 71 34.16 -3.48 18.15
CA TYR A 71 34.13 -2.11 17.68
C TYR A 71 33.01 -1.88 16.66
N LEU A 72 32.88 -2.76 15.66
CA LEU A 72 31.81 -2.66 14.67
C LEU A 72 30.43 -2.78 15.33
N ALA A 73 30.25 -3.73 16.25
CA ALA A 73 29.00 -3.89 16.98
C ALA A 73 28.65 -2.64 17.80
N GLU A 74 29.61 -2.07 18.52
CA GLU A 74 29.40 -0.85 19.31
C GLU A 74 29.07 0.36 18.44
N VAL A 75 29.72 0.48 17.27
CA VAL A 75 29.40 1.52 16.28
C VAL A 75 27.95 1.37 15.80
N ILE A 76 27.50 0.15 15.50
CA ILE A 76 26.13 -0.12 15.06
C ILE A 76 25.13 0.21 16.18
N ASN A 77 25.34 -0.30 17.38
CA ASN A 77 24.41 -0.14 18.51
C ASN A 77 24.26 1.32 18.92
N ARG A 78 25.35 2.11 18.96
CA ARG A 78 25.30 3.54 19.30
C ARG A 78 24.58 4.40 18.28
N ASN A 79 24.40 3.90 17.06
CA ASN A 79 23.79 4.62 15.95
C ASN A 79 22.42 4.02 15.57
N SER A 80 21.79 3.25 16.44
CA SER A 80 20.48 2.65 16.20
C SER A 80 19.39 3.68 15.90
N SER A 81 19.49 4.88 16.51
CA SER A 81 18.58 6.01 16.27
C SER A 81 18.65 6.56 14.83
N ARG A 82 19.65 6.20 14.02
CA ARG A 82 19.66 6.51 12.58
C ARG A 82 18.48 5.88 11.81
N ALA A 83 17.86 4.84 12.36
CA ALA A 83 16.66 4.22 11.79
C ALA A 83 15.39 5.08 11.99
N HIS A 84 15.42 6.10 12.86
CA HIS A 84 14.26 6.94 13.11
C HIS A 84 13.98 7.88 11.93
N ILE A 85 12.71 8.26 11.76
CA ILE A 85 12.28 9.20 10.72
C ILE A 85 13.04 10.53 10.85
N GLN A 86 13.16 11.05 12.06
CA GLN A 86 13.93 12.25 12.38
C GLN A 86 15.17 11.85 13.18
N VAL A 87 16.33 11.98 12.54
CA VAL A 87 17.63 11.70 13.17
C VAL A 87 18.21 13.00 13.68
N GLU A 88 18.57 13.06 14.96
CA GLU A 88 19.32 14.20 15.50
C GLU A 88 20.77 14.19 14.95
N PRO A 89 21.16 15.17 14.11
CA PRO A 89 22.43 15.09 13.36
C PRO A 89 23.69 15.05 14.22
N LEU A 90 23.64 15.57 15.45
CA LEU A 90 24.77 15.62 16.38
C LEU A 90 24.87 14.38 17.27
N SER A 91 23.80 13.58 17.35
CA SER A 91 23.73 12.38 18.20
C SER A 91 24.33 11.14 17.51
N CYS A 92 24.39 11.16 16.18
CA CYS A 92 24.76 10.02 15.33
C CYS A 92 25.98 10.33 14.46
N ALA A 93 26.63 9.27 13.97
CA ALA A 93 27.59 9.34 12.89
C ALA A 93 26.94 9.89 11.61
N SER A 94 27.76 10.44 10.70
CA SER A 94 27.29 10.99 9.43
C SER A 94 26.76 9.91 8.48
N SER A 95 25.88 10.30 7.56
CA SER A 95 25.41 9.39 6.48
C SER A 95 26.57 8.93 5.60
N GLY A 96 27.55 9.79 5.31
CA GLY A 96 28.76 9.41 4.57
C GLY A 96 29.56 8.27 5.23
N MET A 97 29.74 8.31 6.56
CA MET A 97 30.42 7.24 7.30
C MET A 97 29.69 5.90 7.15
N PHE A 98 28.37 5.88 7.34
CA PHE A 98 27.59 4.64 7.28
C PHE A 98 27.41 4.10 5.84
N VAL A 99 27.39 4.97 4.83
CA VAL A 99 27.43 4.55 3.41
C VAL A 99 28.80 3.93 3.06
N ASN A 100 29.90 4.53 3.53
CA ASN A 100 31.23 3.95 3.32
C ASN A 100 31.37 2.62 4.06
N LEU A 101 30.87 2.53 5.29
CA LEU A 101 30.84 1.28 6.05
C LEU A 101 29.98 0.23 5.34
N SER A 102 28.85 0.62 4.76
CA SER A 102 28.01 -0.26 3.93
C SER A 102 28.79 -0.87 2.77
N ALA A 103 29.50 -0.04 2.00
CA ALA A 103 30.33 -0.51 0.89
C ALA A 103 31.45 -1.47 1.35
N VAL A 104 32.11 -1.16 2.46
CA VAL A 104 33.17 -2.02 3.03
C VAL A 104 32.62 -3.35 3.55
N MET A 105 31.50 -3.33 4.27
CA MET A 105 30.85 -4.53 4.82
C MET A 105 30.33 -5.44 3.70
N LEU A 106 29.80 -4.88 2.62
CA LEU A 106 29.42 -5.64 1.42
C LEU A 106 30.63 -6.39 0.83
N ARG A 107 31.79 -5.72 0.69
CA ARG A 107 33.02 -6.37 0.20
C ARG A 107 33.52 -7.49 1.12
N LEU A 108 33.32 -7.36 2.43
CA LEU A 108 33.62 -8.44 3.38
C LEU A 108 32.68 -9.64 3.21
N CYS A 109 31.50 -9.44 2.62
CA CYS A 109 30.54 -10.50 2.32
C CYS A 109 30.83 -11.24 1.01
N ASP A 110 31.51 -10.64 0.05
CA ASP A 110 31.85 -11.24 -1.26
C ASP A 110 32.28 -12.71 -1.19
N PRO A 111 33.12 -13.17 -0.23
CA PRO A 111 33.55 -14.56 -0.16
C PRO A 111 32.42 -15.58 0.10
N PHE A 112 31.23 -15.14 0.52
CA PHE A 112 30.06 -15.98 0.77
C PHE A 112 28.81 -15.57 0.00
N LEU A 113 28.95 -14.66 -0.97
CA LEU A 113 27.90 -14.26 -1.93
C LEU A 113 28.08 -14.96 -3.29
N ASP A 114 28.51 -16.22 -3.29
CA ASP A 114 28.64 -17.00 -4.52
C ASP A 114 27.26 -17.24 -5.18
N ALA A 115 27.22 -17.47 -6.50
CA ALA A 115 25.96 -17.58 -7.24
C ALA A 115 24.98 -18.62 -6.67
N ASN A 116 25.50 -19.71 -6.11
CA ASN A 116 24.70 -20.80 -5.53
C ASN A 116 24.47 -20.65 -4.02
N LEU A 117 25.01 -19.58 -3.41
CA LEU A 117 24.92 -19.27 -1.98
C LEU A 117 25.34 -20.47 -1.12
N THR A 118 26.46 -21.11 -1.47
CA THR A 118 26.93 -22.38 -0.87
C THR A 118 27.26 -22.31 0.62
N LYS A 119 27.39 -21.10 1.17
CA LYS A 119 27.78 -20.86 2.57
C LYS A 119 26.63 -20.33 3.45
N ARG A 120 25.40 -20.31 2.92
CA ARG A 120 24.23 -19.80 3.64
C ARG A 120 23.87 -20.63 4.89
N ASP A 121 24.25 -21.91 4.90
CA ASP A 121 24.16 -22.83 6.05
C ASP A 121 24.97 -22.38 7.27
N LYS A 122 25.96 -21.49 7.07
CA LYS A 122 26.82 -20.96 8.13
C LYS A 122 26.20 -19.76 8.87
N ILE A 123 25.01 -19.34 8.48
CA ILE A 123 24.28 -18.23 9.08
C ILE A 123 23.26 -18.81 10.06
N ASP A 124 23.56 -18.70 11.35
CA ASP A 124 22.72 -19.26 12.40
C ASP A 124 21.62 -18.26 12.81
N PRO A 125 20.31 -18.57 12.64
CA PRO A 125 19.21 -17.70 13.06
C PRO A 125 19.22 -17.41 14.57
N LYS A 126 19.85 -18.28 15.38
CA LYS A 126 19.99 -18.08 16.82
C LYS A 126 20.80 -16.84 17.20
N TYR A 127 21.57 -16.30 16.26
CA TYR A 127 22.29 -15.04 16.45
C TYR A 127 21.35 -13.89 16.85
N VAL A 128 20.16 -13.79 16.24
CA VAL A 128 19.16 -12.75 16.54
C VAL A 128 18.74 -12.78 18.02
N PHE A 129 18.71 -13.97 18.62
CA PHE A 129 18.20 -14.20 19.97
C PHE A 129 19.28 -14.14 21.05
N TYR A 130 20.48 -14.67 20.76
CA TYR A 130 21.52 -14.91 21.77
C TYR A 130 22.85 -14.20 21.48
N SER A 131 22.94 -13.34 20.46
CA SER A 131 24.15 -12.53 20.27
C SER A 131 24.37 -11.63 21.49
N SER A 132 25.63 -11.57 21.92
CA SER A 132 26.07 -10.62 22.95
C SER A 132 26.54 -9.28 22.38
N ARG A 133 26.69 -9.19 21.05
CA ARG A 133 27.31 -8.04 20.36
C ARG A 133 26.26 -7.09 19.80
N LEU A 134 25.33 -7.59 18.99
CA LEU A 134 24.29 -6.77 18.36
C LEU A 134 22.97 -6.91 19.11
N ASP A 135 22.33 -5.79 19.41
CA ASP A 135 20.97 -5.80 19.95
C ASP A 135 19.94 -5.83 18.81
N LEU A 136 19.44 -7.02 18.51
CA LEU A 136 18.43 -7.26 17.46
C LEU A 136 17.04 -7.59 18.01
N ARG A 137 16.94 -7.90 19.30
CA ARG A 137 15.71 -8.39 19.96
C ARG A 137 14.67 -7.30 20.15
N SER A 138 15.11 -6.05 20.17
CA SER A 138 14.26 -4.86 20.30
C SER A 138 13.63 -4.42 18.98
N LEU A 139 14.02 -5.04 17.86
CA LEU A 139 13.49 -4.73 16.53
C LEU A 139 12.13 -5.43 16.34
N THR A 140 11.23 -4.76 15.61
CA THR A 140 9.95 -5.33 15.20
C THR A 140 10.17 -6.61 14.41
N ALA A 141 9.48 -7.69 14.79
CA ALA A 141 9.57 -9.00 14.17
C ALA A 141 8.54 -9.17 13.04
N LEU A 142 8.81 -10.03 12.06
CA LEU A 142 7.95 -10.28 10.89
C LEU A 142 6.51 -10.70 11.25
N HIS A 143 6.36 -11.48 12.31
CA HIS A 143 5.04 -11.98 12.73
C HIS A 143 4.87 -12.08 14.25
N ALA A 144 5.89 -12.56 14.96
CA ALA A 144 5.81 -12.83 16.39
C ALA A 144 5.60 -11.53 17.20
N SER A 145 4.79 -11.59 18.26
CA SER A 145 4.66 -10.48 19.20
C SER A 145 5.92 -10.34 20.07
N SER A 146 6.12 -9.16 20.67
CA SER A 146 7.24 -8.93 21.59
C SER A 146 7.23 -9.90 22.78
N GLU A 147 6.03 -10.29 23.25
CA GLU A 147 5.85 -11.30 24.29
C GLU A 147 6.23 -12.70 23.79
N GLU A 148 5.77 -13.11 22.61
CA GLU A 148 6.10 -14.40 22.01
C GLU A 148 7.61 -14.56 21.77
N VAL A 149 8.26 -13.50 21.28
CA VAL A 149 9.73 -13.42 21.11
C VAL A 149 10.41 -13.60 22.47
N SER A 150 9.94 -12.91 23.51
CA SER A 150 10.51 -13.00 24.85
C SER A 150 10.35 -14.40 25.46
N GLU A 151 9.18 -15.03 25.31
CA GLU A 151 8.94 -16.40 25.74
C GLU A 151 9.82 -17.41 25.01
N TRP A 152 9.97 -17.25 23.69
CA TRP A 152 10.83 -18.11 22.87
C TRP A 152 12.29 -18.06 23.32
N ILE A 153 12.81 -16.85 23.55
CA ILE A 153 14.18 -16.65 24.08
C ILE A 153 14.35 -17.30 25.45
N ASN A 154 13.33 -17.20 26.32
CA ASN A 154 13.36 -17.79 27.66
C ASN A 154 13.33 -19.33 27.63
N LYS A 155 12.52 -19.94 26.74
CA LYS A 155 12.43 -21.40 26.57
C LYS A 155 13.76 -21.99 26.07
N GLY A 156 14.50 -21.28 25.23
CA GLY A 156 15.79 -21.73 24.70
C GLY A 156 16.97 -21.60 25.67
N ASN A 157 16.77 -21.04 26.87
CA ASN A 157 17.85 -20.81 27.85
C ASN A 157 17.58 -21.54 29.18
N PRO A 158 17.81 -22.87 29.26
CA PRO A 158 17.48 -23.67 30.44
C PRO A 158 18.26 -23.30 31.71
N ALA A 159 19.31 -22.47 31.61
CA ALA A 159 20.11 -22.01 32.74
C ALA A 159 19.42 -20.99 33.65
N LYS A 160 18.23 -20.47 33.29
CA LYS A 160 17.48 -19.51 34.11
C LYS A 160 16.22 -20.06 34.78
N ALA A 161 15.83 -21.30 34.48
CA ALA A 161 14.60 -21.89 35.02
C ALA A 161 14.70 -22.30 36.51
N ASP A 162 15.91 -22.33 37.09
CA ASP A 162 16.14 -22.84 38.46
C ASP A 162 16.48 -21.75 39.50
N GLY A 163 16.31 -20.47 39.14
CA GLY A 163 16.73 -19.33 39.99
C GLY A 163 15.63 -18.40 40.50
N SER A 164 14.37 -18.57 40.08
CA SER A 164 13.27 -17.69 40.51
C SER A 164 12.09 -18.49 41.04
N LYS A 165 12.25 -19.01 42.25
CA LYS A 165 11.16 -19.25 43.18
C LYS A 165 11.49 -18.48 44.45
N HIS A 166 11.07 -17.22 44.54
CA HIS A 166 10.49 -16.59 45.74
C HIS A 166 10.40 -15.04 45.63
N PHE A 167 9.17 -14.51 45.81
CA PHE A 167 8.72 -13.12 46.06
C PHE A 167 8.86 -12.12 44.89
N SER A 168 7.84 -11.36 44.47
CA SER A 168 6.55 -10.99 45.06
C SER A 168 5.53 -10.60 43.97
N ASP A 169 4.34 -11.20 44.03
CA ASP A 169 3.12 -10.71 43.40
C ASP A 169 2.64 -9.40 44.07
N GLY A 170 2.04 -8.52 43.28
CA GLY A 170 1.21 -7.41 43.77
C GLY A 170 1.72 -6.03 43.37
N GLU A 171 0.89 -5.30 42.62
CA GLU A 171 0.96 -3.86 42.34
C GLU A 171 1.97 -3.40 41.27
N ASN A 172 1.59 -3.57 40.00
CA ASN A 172 1.91 -2.60 38.92
C ASN A 172 1.01 -2.83 37.68
N GLN A 173 -0.27 -3.12 37.93
CA GLN A 173 -1.27 -3.34 36.87
C GLN A 173 -2.42 -2.34 37.03
N LEU A 174 -2.09 -1.05 37.01
CA LEU A 174 -3.02 0.08 36.92
C LEU A 174 -2.18 1.35 36.82
N LEU A 175 -1.77 1.72 35.59
CA LEU A 175 -1.36 3.06 35.13
C LEU A 175 -0.59 2.91 33.80
N GLN A 176 -1.25 2.44 32.75
CA GLN A 176 -0.83 2.67 31.36
C GLN A 176 -2.04 2.48 30.44
N SER A 177 -3.08 3.24 30.71
CA SER A 177 -4.25 3.36 29.85
C SER A 177 -4.89 4.72 30.12
N GLN A 178 -4.20 5.77 29.65
CA GLN A 178 -4.70 7.11 29.35
C GLN A 178 -3.50 8.02 29.13
N GLU A 179 -3.16 8.27 27.87
CA GLU A 179 -2.63 9.55 27.35
C GLU A 179 -2.23 9.35 25.89
N ALA A 180 -3.23 9.38 25.02
CA ALA A 180 -3.06 9.70 23.61
C ALA A 180 -4.11 10.77 23.28
N THR A 181 -3.76 12.05 23.51
CA THR A 181 -4.29 13.20 22.77
C THR A 181 -3.64 14.51 23.26
N SER A 182 -3.33 15.36 22.28
CA SER A 182 -3.11 16.81 22.33
C SER A 182 -1.70 17.35 22.64
N SER A 183 -1.29 18.22 21.72
CA SER A 183 -0.11 19.07 21.68
C SER A 183 -0.23 20.28 22.61
N SER A 184 0.84 20.64 23.33
CA SER A 184 1.54 21.94 23.24
C SER A 184 2.36 22.27 24.51
N GLY A 185 3.64 22.60 24.32
CA GLY A 185 4.37 23.65 25.04
C GLY A 185 4.71 23.48 26.52
N GLY A 186 6.00 23.37 26.83
CA GLY A 186 6.53 23.68 28.16
C GLY A 186 7.79 22.90 28.53
N ALA A 187 8.95 23.56 28.48
CA ALA A 187 10.24 23.03 28.89
C ALA A 187 10.26 22.61 30.37
N SER A 188 10.75 21.41 30.66
CA SER A 188 11.42 20.98 31.90
C SER A 188 11.86 19.51 31.76
N GLU A 189 13.15 19.26 31.57
CA GLU A 189 13.75 17.92 31.61
C GLU A 189 13.64 17.29 33.01
N PRO A 190 13.35 15.98 33.12
CA PRO A 190 13.88 15.14 34.18
C PRO A 190 14.89 14.14 33.61
N SER A 191 16.11 14.22 34.13
CA SER A 191 17.22 13.32 33.82
C SER A 191 16.95 11.90 34.32
N LEU A 192 16.93 10.92 33.42
CA LEU A 192 16.96 9.49 33.75
C LEU A 192 18.43 8.99 33.80
N PRO A 193 18.80 8.16 34.78
CA PRO A 193 20.18 7.76 34.97
C PRO A 193 20.61 6.70 33.95
N ALA A 194 21.80 6.88 33.39
CA ALA A 194 22.49 5.92 32.54
C ALA A 194 22.85 4.65 33.33
N GLY A 195 21.94 3.69 33.37
CA GLY A 195 22.20 2.33 33.87
C GLY A 195 22.79 1.46 32.75
N ARG A 196 24.07 1.12 32.85
CA ARG A 196 24.67 0.00 32.10
C ARG A 196 23.84 -1.27 32.36
N PRO A 197 23.46 -2.07 31.36
CA PRO A 197 22.92 -3.39 31.64
C PRO A 197 24.01 -4.21 32.32
N ALA A 198 23.67 -4.77 33.49
CA ALA A 198 24.54 -5.64 34.26
C ALA A 198 25.02 -6.81 33.39
N SER A 199 26.31 -7.11 33.48
CA SER A 199 26.95 -8.20 32.74
C SER A 199 26.28 -9.53 33.04
N ILE A 200 25.61 -10.12 32.05
CA ILE A 200 25.10 -11.48 32.11
C ILE A 200 26.30 -12.43 31.95
N GLY A 201 26.74 -13.00 33.08
CA GLY A 201 27.70 -14.09 33.13
C GLY A 201 27.07 -15.39 32.62
N GLY A 202 27.09 -15.58 31.30
CA GLY A 202 26.90 -16.85 30.61
C GLY A 202 27.87 -16.85 29.43
N GLY A 203 28.59 -17.96 29.20
CA GLY A 203 29.68 -18.01 28.21
C GLY A 203 29.25 -17.40 26.87
N LYS A 204 30.02 -16.43 26.36
CA LYS A 204 29.73 -15.78 25.07
C LYS A 204 29.62 -16.87 24.00
N SER A 205 28.41 -17.12 23.48
CA SER A 205 28.22 -18.00 22.33
C SER A 205 29.03 -17.43 21.17
N LYS A 206 30.10 -18.14 20.79
CA LYS A 206 30.98 -17.73 19.69
C LYS A 206 30.34 -18.15 18.37
N TYR A 207 29.92 -17.18 17.58
CA TYR A 207 29.40 -17.42 16.25
C TYR A 207 30.52 -17.41 15.19
N PRO A 208 30.36 -18.15 14.07
CA PRO A 208 31.29 -18.05 12.95
C PRO A 208 31.36 -16.63 12.41
N PHE A 209 32.53 -16.23 11.88
CA PHE A 209 32.71 -14.91 11.27
C PHE A 209 31.67 -14.60 10.18
N ILE A 210 31.27 -15.59 9.38
CA ILE A 210 30.26 -15.40 8.32
C ILE A 210 28.93 -14.96 8.93
N CYS A 211 28.49 -15.60 10.02
CA CYS A 211 27.27 -15.26 10.74
C CYS A 211 27.34 -13.84 11.32
N GLU A 212 28.42 -13.52 12.02
CA GLU A 212 28.67 -12.18 12.60
C GLU A 212 28.67 -11.10 11.50
N CYS A 213 29.43 -11.33 10.44
CA CYS A 213 29.54 -10.42 9.30
C CYS A 213 28.19 -10.22 8.62
N PHE A 214 27.40 -11.28 8.41
CA PHE A 214 26.09 -11.20 7.79
C PHE A 214 25.13 -10.28 8.55
N PHE A 215 24.96 -10.50 9.86
CA PHE A 215 24.04 -9.67 10.66
C PHE A 215 24.56 -8.26 10.90
N MET A 216 25.88 -8.07 11.05
CA MET A 216 26.47 -6.72 11.10
C MET A 216 26.25 -5.97 9.78
N THR A 217 26.46 -6.63 8.63
CA THR A 217 26.21 -6.04 7.31
C THR A 217 24.75 -5.65 7.17
N ALA A 218 23.80 -6.53 7.52
CA ALA A 218 22.37 -6.23 7.46
C ALA A 218 22.03 -4.95 8.25
N ARG A 219 22.53 -4.80 9.49
CA ARG A 219 22.32 -3.60 10.29
C ARG A 219 23.03 -2.36 9.74
N VAL A 220 24.24 -2.51 9.22
CA VAL A 220 24.96 -1.38 8.60
C VAL A 220 24.24 -0.88 7.36
N LEU A 221 23.74 -1.79 6.51
CA LEU A 221 22.98 -1.42 5.32
C LEU A 221 21.70 -0.65 5.69
N ASN A 222 20.95 -1.15 6.67
CA ASN A 222 19.75 -0.49 7.18
C ASN A 222 20.01 0.94 7.65
N LEU A 223 21.03 1.13 8.50
CA LEU A 223 21.38 2.43 9.09
C LEU A 223 22.19 3.34 8.14
N GLY A 224 22.63 2.80 7.01
CA GLY A 224 23.55 3.43 6.06
C GLY A 224 22.96 3.56 4.68
N LEU A 225 23.20 2.57 3.81
CA LEU A 225 22.80 2.63 2.41
C LEU A 225 21.29 2.86 2.23
N LEU A 226 20.44 2.13 2.96
CA LEU A 226 18.99 2.24 2.82
C LEU A 226 18.47 3.55 3.43
N LYS A 227 19.02 3.96 4.58
CA LYS A 227 18.76 5.29 5.14
C LYS A 227 19.14 6.40 4.15
N ALA A 228 20.27 6.27 3.46
CA ALA A 228 20.69 7.23 2.45
C ALA A 228 19.72 7.30 1.25
N PHE A 229 19.07 6.20 0.86
CA PHE A 229 18.00 6.24 -0.14
C PHE A 229 16.76 6.97 0.36
N SER A 230 16.36 6.72 1.61
CA SER A 230 15.24 7.45 2.23
C SER A 230 15.54 8.95 2.30
N ASP A 231 16.74 9.32 2.75
CA ASP A 231 17.18 10.72 2.86
C ASP A 231 17.21 11.39 1.47
N PHE A 232 17.71 10.69 0.45
CA PHE A 232 17.68 11.17 -0.93
C PHE A 232 16.24 11.39 -1.45
N LYS A 233 15.32 10.47 -1.16
CA LYS A 233 13.91 10.61 -1.54
C LYS A 233 13.27 11.85 -0.92
N HIS A 234 13.52 12.10 0.37
CA HIS A 234 13.05 13.30 1.05
C HIS A 234 13.68 14.58 0.47
N LEU A 235 14.99 14.57 0.23
CA LEU A 235 15.70 15.69 -0.39
C LEU A 235 15.10 16.08 -1.75
N VAL A 236 14.80 15.09 -2.61
CA VAL A 236 14.16 15.34 -3.91
C VAL A 236 12.75 15.93 -3.74
N GLN A 237 11.97 15.46 -2.76
CA GLN A 237 10.64 16.01 -2.47
C GLN A 237 10.72 17.45 -1.94
N ASP A 238 11.68 17.75 -1.09
CA ASP A 238 11.87 19.08 -0.50
C ASP A 238 12.35 20.09 -1.55
N ILE A 239 13.23 19.68 -2.47
CA ILE A 239 13.60 20.49 -3.65
C ILE A 239 12.36 20.83 -4.47
N SER A 240 11.51 19.86 -4.81
CA SER A 240 10.29 20.10 -5.59
C SER A 240 9.34 21.08 -4.88
N ARG A 241 9.14 20.92 -3.57
CA ARG A 241 8.30 21.84 -2.77
C ARG A 241 8.88 23.26 -2.73
N ALA A 242 10.20 23.38 -2.61
CA ALA A 242 10.88 24.66 -2.63
C ALA A 242 10.77 25.33 -4.01
N GLU A 243 10.88 24.57 -5.10
CA GLU A 243 10.67 25.04 -6.48
C GLU A 243 9.23 25.56 -6.70
N ASP A 244 8.22 24.82 -6.23
CA ASP A 244 6.81 25.24 -6.29
C ASP A 244 6.56 26.54 -5.50
N THR A 245 7.17 26.63 -4.31
CA THR A 245 7.11 27.83 -3.47
C THR A 245 7.78 29.02 -4.17
N LEU A 246 8.95 28.81 -4.77
CA LEU A 246 9.67 29.83 -5.53
C LEU A 246 8.86 30.32 -6.73
N ALA A 247 8.22 29.42 -7.47
CA ALA A 247 7.35 29.76 -8.59
C ALA A 247 6.18 30.66 -8.14
N THR A 248 5.58 30.34 -6.99
CA THR A 248 4.50 31.12 -6.39
C THR A 248 4.98 32.52 -5.99
N LEU A 249 6.13 32.64 -5.32
CA LEU A 249 6.68 33.93 -4.90
C LEU A 249 7.09 34.80 -6.10
N LYS A 250 7.67 34.21 -7.15
CA LYS A 250 7.99 34.92 -8.41
C LYS A 250 6.73 35.44 -9.11
N ALA A 251 5.64 34.69 -9.07
CA ALA A 251 4.35 35.15 -9.58
C ALA A 251 3.80 36.33 -8.77
N THR A 252 3.93 36.31 -7.44
CA THR A 252 3.55 37.44 -6.56
C THR A 252 4.43 38.67 -6.80
N GLN A 253 5.73 38.48 -7.05
CA GLN A 253 6.68 39.56 -7.34
C GLN A 253 6.30 40.35 -8.59
N GLY A 254 5.78 39.68 -9.63
CA GLY A 254 5.26 40.32 -10.84
C GLY A 254 4.04 41.21 -10.57
N GLN A 255 3.31 40.99 -9.48
CA GLN A 255 2.12 41.74 -9.09
C GLN A 255 2.41 42.84 -8.06
N THR A 256 3.35 42.64 -7.14
CA THR A 256 3.70 43.63 -6.10
C THR A 256 5.20 43.58 -5.80
N PRO A 257 6.01 44.53 -6.34
CA PRO A 257 7.44 44.59 -6.06
C PRO A 257 7.69 45.00 -4.60
N SER A 258 8.28 44.11 -3.79
CA SER A 258 8.68 44.39 -2.41
C SER A 258 10.12 43.95 -2.18
N SER A 259 10.90 44.75 -1.46
CA SER A 259 12.29 44.42 -1.10
C SER A 259 12.39 43.19 -0.20
N GLN A 260 11.40 42.97 0.68
CA GLN A 260 11.32 41.78 1.54
C GLN A 260 11.09 40.52 0.72
N LEU A 261 10.19 40.58 -0.27
CA LEU A 261 9.91 39.47 -1.18
C LEU A 261 11.15 39.08 -2.00
N ASN A 262 11.94 40.07 -2.44
CA ASN A 262 13.19 39.81 -3.16
C ASN A 262 14.21 39.08 -2.27
N LEU A 263 14.33 39.45 -0.99
CA LEU A 263 15.22 38.76 -0.06
C LEU A 263 14.79 37.32 0.20
N GLU A 264 13.47 37.06 0.30
CA GLU A 264 12.94 35.70 0.45
C GLU A 264 13.16 34.85 -0.80
N ILE A 265 12.97 35.42 -1.99
CA ILE A 265 13.27 34.76 -3.27
C ILE A 265 14.74 34.35 -3.33
N THR A 266 15.68 35.28 -3.08
CA THR A 266 17.11 34.97 -3.07
C THR A 266 17.47 33.92 -2.02
N ARG A 267 16.82 33.94 -0.85
CA ARG A 267 17.03 32.92 0.19
C ARG A 267 16.62 31.53 -0.29
N ILE A 268 15.44 31.39 -0.89
CA ILE A 268 14.92 30.11 -1.39
C ILE A 268 15.73 29.62 -2.59
N GLU A 269 16.14 30.51 -3.51
CA GLU A 269 17.03 30.15 -4.62
C GLU A 269 18.35 29.55 -4.10
N LYS A 270 18.94 30.15 -3.07
CA LYS A 270 20.16 29.63 -2.43
C LYS A 270 19.93 28.28 -1.74
N GLU A 271 18.78 28.08 -1.09
CA GLU A 271 18.41 26.83 -0.44
C GLU A 271 18.22 25.69 -1.46
N ILE A 272 17.55 25.97 -2.59
CA ILE A 272 17.41 25.03 -3.72
C ILE A 272 18.78 24.69 -4.30
N GLU A 273 19.68 25.67 -4.46
CA GLU A 273 21.03 25.41 -4.98
C GLU A 273 21.82 24.47 -4.07
N LEU A 274 21.83 24.73 -2.75
CA LEU A 274 22.53 23.88 -1.78
C LEU A 274 21.95 22.46 -1.74
N SER A 275 20.62 22.34 -1.72
CA SER A 275 19.92 21.04 -1.72
C SER A 275 20.17 20.27 -3.03
N SER A 276 20.23 20.98 -4.16
CA SER A 276 20.56 20.40 -5.46
C SER A 276 22.01 19.91 -5.53
N GLN A 277 22.96 20.62 -4.92
CA GLN A 277 24.35 20.16 -4.81
C GLN A 277 24.44 18.88 -3.96
N GLU A 278 23.70 18.81 -2.85
CA GLU A 278 23.63 17.61 -2.03
C GLU A 278 23.03 16.43 -2.82
N LYS A 279 21.93 16.65 -3.56
CA LYS A 279 21.32 15.65 -4.44
C LYS A 279 22.34 15.07 -5.43
N LEU A 280 23.16 15.93 -6.06
CA LEU A 280 24.20 15.49 -6.99
C LEU A 280 25.30 14.66 -6.30
N CYS A 281 25.59 14.91 -5.02
CA CYS A 281 26.53 14.10 -4.25
C CYS A 281 26.00 12.67 -4.01
N TYR A 282 24.72 12.53 -3.63
CA TYR A 282 24.06 11.22 -3.54
C TYR A 282 24.10 10.50 -4.89
N GLU A 283 23.79 11.20 -5.99
CA GLU A 283 23.85 10.63 -7.34
C GLU A 283 25.25 10.12 -7.69
N ALA A 284 26.28 10.91 -7.38
CA ALA A 284 27.68 10.59 -7.69
C ALA A 284 28.17 9.34 -6.96
N GLN A 285 27.92 9.28 -5.64
CA GLN A 285 28.48 8.26 -4.77
C GLN A 285 27.69 6.95 -4.81
N ILE A 286 26.36 7.03 -4.90
CA ILE A 286 25.49 5.86 -4.73
C ILE A 286 24.82 5.47 -6.05
N LEU A 287 24.01 6.36 -6.64
CA LEU A 287 23.13 5.99 -7.78
C LEU A 287 23.92 5.63 -9.04
N ARG A 288 25.06 6.31 -9.28
CA ARG A 288 25.93 6.05 -10.43
C ARG A 288 26.94 4.94 -10.17
N ASP A 289 27.02 4.41 -8.95
CA ASP A 289 27.83 3.24 -8.64
C ASP A 289 27.01 1.95 -8.75
N GLY A 290 26.84 1.49 -10.00
CA GLY A 290 26.16 0.23 -10.28
C GLY A 290 26.76 -0.98 -9.56
N ASP A 291 28.08 -0.98 -9.28
CA ASP A 291 28.69 -2.11 -8.57
C ASP A 291 28.20 -2.15 -7.13
N LEU A 292 28.16 -1.01 -6.43
CA LEU A 292 27.67 -0.96 -5.04
C LEU A 292 26.23 -1.49 -4.92
N ILE A 293 25.35 -1.07 -5.84
CA ILE A 293 23.96 -1.51 -5.89
C ILE A 293 23.89 -3.03 -6.16
N GLN A 294 24.69 -3.54 -7.09
CA GLN A 294 24.73 -4.97 -7.43
C GLN A 294 25.24 -5.84 -6.27
N HIS A 295 26.24 -5.38 -5.51
CA HIS A 295 26.70 -6.08 -4.31
C HIS A 295 25.60 -6.07 -3.22
N ALA A 296 24.90 -4.95 -3.05
CA ALA A 296 23.77 -4.87 -2.13
C ALA A 296 22.63 -5.82 -2.55
N LEU A 297 22.29 -5.88 -3.85
CA LEU A 297 21.28 -6.79 -4.39
C LEU A 297 21.69 -8.26 -4.17
N SER A 298 22.97 -8.59 -4.36
CA SER A 298 23.51 -9.92 -4.11
C SER A 298 23.42 -10.30 -2.62
N PHE A 299 23.69 -9.35 -1.72
CA PHE A 299 23.52 -9.54 -0.28
C PHE A 299 22.05 -9.76 0.11
N TYR A 300 21.13 -8.94 -0.39
CA TYR A 300 19.70 -9.12 -0.09
C TYR A 300 19.10 -10.36 -0.76
N ARG A 301 19.66 -10.82 -1.88
CA ARG A 301 19.36 -12.15 -2.42
C ARG A 301 19.74 -13.25 -1.43
N LEU A 302 20.93 -13.19 -0.83
CA LEU A 302 21.31 -14.13 0.22
C LEU A 302 20.34 -14.05 1.41
N MET A 303 19.96 -12.84 1.84
CA MET A 303 19.00 -12.64 2.93
C MET A 303 17.65 -13.32 2.64
N ILE A 304 17.04 -13.08 1.48
CA ILE A 304 15.71 -13.65 1.18
C ILE A 304 15.77 -15.18 0.99
N VAL A 305 16.82 -15.71 0.39
CA VAL A 305 17.00 -17.16 0.22
C VAL A 305 17.22 -17.83 1.57
N TRP A 306 18.02 -17.22 2.45
CA TRP A 306 18.22 -17.69 3.81
C TRP A 306 16.93 -17.66 4.64
N LEU A 307 16.13 -16.60 4.54
CA LEU A 307 14.81 -16.51 5.18
C LEU A 307 13.88 -17.62 4.68
N VAL A 308 13.90 -17.93 3.38
CA VAL A 308 13.08 -19.00 2.79
C VAL A 308 13.53 -20.39 3.23
N ASP A 309 14.83 -20.60 3.45
CA ASP A 309 15.34 -21.87 4.00
C ASP A 309 14.77 -22.14 5.41
N LEU A 310 14.53 -21.10 6.23
CA LEU A 310 13.90 -21.24 7.55
C LEU A 310 12.47 -21.79 7.49
N VAL A 311 11.79 -21.65 6.34
CA VAL A 311 10.42 -22.15 6.12
C VAL A 311 10.37 -23.42 5.27
N GLY A 312 11.52 -24.01 4.93
CA GLY A 312 11.61 -25.27 4.19
C GLY A 312 11.88 -25.15 2.68
N GLY A 313 12.30 -23.97 2.22
CA GLY A 313 12.70 -23.69 0.84
C GLY A 313 11.57 -23.11 -0.02
N PHE A 314 11.89 -22.78 -1.29
CA PHE A 314 10.95 -22.25 -2.27
C PHE A 314 9.90 -23.30 -2.69
N LYS A 315 8.87 -23.47 -1.84
CA LYS A 315 7.79 -24.44 -2.03
C LYS A 315 6.44 -23.78 -1.72
N MET A 316 5.46 -24.09 -2.56
CA MET A 316 4.07 -23.67 -2.40
C MET A 316 3.15 -24.91 -2.39
N PRO A 317 2.02 -24.89 -1.64
CA PRO A 317 1.61 -23.85 -0.70
C PRO A 317 2.53 -23.77 0.53
N LEU A 318 2.57 -22.60 1.19
CA LEU A 318 3.30 -22.42 2.45
C LEU A 318 2.76 -23.37 3.54
N PRO A 319 3.62 -23.86 4.46
CA PRO A 319 3.17 -24.62 5.62
C PRO A 319 2.14 -23.85 6.48
N ASP A 320 1.19 -24.56 7.09
CA ASP A 320 0.14 -23.93 7.90
C ASP A 320 0.65 -23.20 9.15
N THR A 321 1.73 -23.72 9.74
CA THR A 321 2.38 -23.16 10.92
C THR A 321 3.66 -22.43 10.54
N CYS A 322 3.74 -21.14 10.85
CA CYS A 322 4.95 -20.34 10.69
C CYS A 322 6.00 -20.78 11.73
N PRO A 323 7.22 -21.19 11.33
CA PRO A 323 8.30 -21.48 12.25
C PRO A 323 8.63 -20.26 13.11
N MET A 324 8.80 -20.45 14.43
CA MET A 324 9.08 -19.35 15.35
C MET A 324 10.43 -18.68 15.02
N GLU A 325 11.40 -19.45 14.52
CA GLU A 325 12.66 -18.92 14.01
C GLU A 325 12.46 -17.89 12.89
N PHE A 326 11.51 -18.10 11.97
CA PHE A 326 11.17 -17.12 10.92
C PHE A 326 10.33 -15.96 11.48
N ALA A 327 9.30 -16.28 12.27
CA ALA A 327 8.35 -15.30 12.80
C ALA A 327 9.03 -14.19 13.63
N CYS A 328 10.11 -14.53 14.33
CA CYS A 328 10.88 -13.60 15.17
C CYS A 328 11.97 -12.83 14.42
N MET A 329 12.18 -13.07 13.11
CA MET A 329 13.18 -12.32 12.35
C MET A 329 12.79 -10.85 12.22
N PRO A 330 13.74 -9.90 12.29
CA PRO A 330 13.46 -8.47 12.13
C PRO A 330 12.78 -8.11 10.79
N GLU A 331 11.74 -7.28 10.84
CA GLU A 331 10.99 -6.82 9.64
C GLU A 331 11.91 -6.16 8.60
N HIS A 332 12.87 -5.36 9.05
CA HIS A 332 13.76 -4.60 8.16
C HIS A 332 14.58 -5.50 7.21
N PHE A 333 14.80 -6.77 7.53
CA PHE A 333 15.50 -7.70 6.61
C PHE A 333 14.76 -7.86 5.28
N VAL A 334 13.43 -7.84 5.33
CA VAL A 334 12.57 -7.91 4.15
C VAL A 334 12.30 -6.52 3.61
N GLU A 335 12.05 -5.54 4.48
CA GLU A 335 11.77 -4.17 4.06
C GLU A 335 12.92 -3.57 3.25
N ASP A 336 14.14 -3.72 3.73
CA ASP A 336 15.34 -3.20 3.07
C ASP A 336 15.55 -3.86 1.70
N ALA A 337 15.26 -5.15 1.58
CA ALA A 337 15.32 -5.87 0.31
C ALA A 337 14.30 -5.30 -0.69
N MET A 338 13.05 -5.10 -0.27
CA MET A 338 12.01 -4.54 -1.14
C MET A 338 12.31 -3.09 -1.54
N GLU A 339 12.76 -2.26 -0.59
CA GLU A 339 13.14 -0.86 -0.85
C GLU A 339 14.29 -0.77 -1.86
N LEU A 340 15.31 -1.62 -1.71
CA LEU A 340 16.43 -1.69 -2.64
C LEU A 340 15.96 -2.07 -4.05
N LEU A 341 15.03 -3.03 -4.19
CA LEU A 341 14.50 -3.43 -5.50
C LEU A 341 13.68 -2.32 -6.16
N ILE A 342 12.82 -1.61 -5.39
CA ILE A 342 12.07 -0.45 -5.90
C ILE A 342 13.04 0.62 -6.40
N PHE A 343 14.09 0.90 -5.62
CA PHE A 343 15.10 1.89 -5.97
C PHE A 343 15.90 1.47 -7.20
N ALA A 344 16.42 0.24 -7.23
CA ALA A 344 17.20 -0.30 -8.34
C ALA A 344 16.39 -0.37 -9.64
N SER A 345 15.08 -0.63 -9.57
CA SER A 345 14.20 -0.66 -10.74
C SER A 345 14.10 0.69 -11.46
N ARG A 346 14.42 1.80 -10.76
CA ARG A 346 14.43 3.16 -11.33
C ARG A 346 15.78 3.53 -11.94
N ILE A 347 16.82 2.71 -11.75
CA ILE A 347 18.16 2.96 -12.26
C ILE A 347 18.41 2.11 -13.50
N PRO A 348 18.77 2.71 -14.65
CA PRO A 348 19.04 1.96 -15.88
C PRO A 348 20.10 0.89 -15.67
N LYS A 349 19.80 -0.35 -16.09
CA LYS A 349 20.71 -1.52 -16.03
C LYS A 349 21.11 -1.97 -14.61
N ALA A 350 20.53 -1.41 -13.55
CA ALA A 350 20.88 -1.80 -12.19
C ALA A 350 20.39 -3.20 -11.80
N LEU A 351 19.45 -3.78 -12.55
CA LEU A 351 18.98 -5.16 -12.37
C LEU A 351 19.62 -6.15 -13.35
N ASP A 352 20.48 -5.70 -14.26
CA ASP A 352 21.12 -6.58 -15.24
C ASP A 352 22.00 -7.61 -14.53
N GLY A 353 21.82 -8.90 -14.84
CA GLY A 353 22.58 -9.99 -14.23
C GLY A 353 22.09 -10.43 -12.83
N VAL A 354 21.06 -9.80 -12.28
CA VAL A 354 20.46 -10.19 -11.00
C VAL A 354 19.51 -11.38 -11.22
N LEU A 355 19.59 -12.38 -10.34
CA LEU A 355 18.66 -13.53 -10.33
C LEU A 355 17.31 -13.11 -9.72
N LEU A 356 16.48 -12.45 -10.51
CA LEU A 356 15.19 -11.92 -10.08
C LEU A 356 14.15 -13.01 -9.72
N ASP A 357 14.31 -14.24 -10.24
CA ASP A 357 13.44 -15.37 -9.91
C ASP A 357 13.37 -15.63 -8.40
N ASP A 358 14.49 -15.53 -7.68
CA ASP A 358 14.51 -15.74 -6.22
C ASP A 358 13.66 -14.69 -5.49
N PHE A 359 13.72 -13.43 -5.93
CA PHE A 359 12.88 -12.35 -5.38
C PHE A 359 11.41 -12.50 -5.77
N MET A 360 11.12 -12.89 -7.02
CA MET A 360 9.76 -13.18 -7.48
C MET A 360 9.13 -14.30 -6.64
N ASN A 361 9.86 -15.40 -6.43
CA ASN A 361 9.42 -16.52 -5.60
C ASN A 361 9.15 -16.07 -4.16
N PHE A 362 10.07 -15.30 -3.56
CA PHE A 362 9.89 -14.76 -2.21
C PHE A 362 8.63 -13.90 -2.11
N ILE A 363 8.43 -12.96 -3.04
CA ILE A 363 7.27 -12.07 -3.07
C ILE A 363 5.98 -12.90 -3.17
N ILE A 364 5.89 -13.84 -4.12
CA ILE A 364 4.71 -14.68 -4.30
C ILE A 364 4.40 -15.48 -3.04
N MET A 365 5.41 -16.07 -2.38
CA MET A 365 5.21 -16.86 -1.16
C MET A 365 4.56 -16.04 -0.04
N PHE A 366 5.05 -14.81 0.22
CA PHE A 366 4.71 -14.09 1.44
C PHE A 366 3.70 -12.94 1.29
N MET A 367 3.51 -12.38 0.09
CA MET A 367 2.65 -11.21 -0.11
C MET A 367 1.20 -11.40 0.35
N ALA A 368 0.67 -12.63 0.28
CA ALA A 368 -0.70 -12.97 0.66
C ALA A 368 -0.79 -13.82 1.94
N SER A 369 0.25 -13.77 2.77
CA SER A 369 0.38 -14.61 3.96
C SER A 369 0.51 -13.78 5.24
N PRO A 370 -0.63 -13.31 5.82
CA PRO A 370 -0.61 -12.58 7.09
C PRO A 370 -0.09 -13.42 8.27
N LYS A 371 -0.09 -14.77 8.13
CA LYS A 371 0.48 -15.72 9.10
C LYS A 371 2.00 -15.74 9.15
N TYR A 372 2.67 -15.22 8.13
CA TYR A 372 4.13 -15.18 8.02
C TYR A 372 4.67 -13.76 8.06
N ILE A 373 3.98 -12.82 7.42
CA ILE A 373 4.30 -11.40 7.49
C ILE A 373 3.05 -10.66 7.92
N ARG A 374 3.04 -10.23 9.17
CA ARG A 374 1.88 -9.57 9.79
C ARG A 374 1.65 -8.18 9.21
N ASN A 375 2.74 -7.44 9.00
CA ASN A 375 2.70 -6.05 8.54
C ASN A 375 2.09 -5.93 7.12
N PRO A 376 0.89 -5.31 6.96
CA PRO A 376 0.26 -5.16 5.64
C PRO A 376 1.01 -4.19 4.72
N TYR A 377 1.71 -3.20 5.28
CA TYR A 377 2.50 -2.23 4.49
C TYR A 377 3.75 -2.87 3.90
N LEU A 378 4.35 -3.84 4.60
CA LEU A 378 5.45 -4.61 4.04
C LEU A 378 4.96 -5.51 2.90
N ARG A 379 3.79 -6.15 3.06
CA ARG A 379 3.16 -6.94 1.99
C ARG A 379 2.77 -6.09 0.78
N SER A 380 2.27 -4.86 0.99
CA SER A 380 1.98 -3.93 -0.12
C SER A 380 3.24 -3.44 -0.83
N LYS A 381 4.35 -3.22 -0.10
CA LYS A 381 5.65 -2.89 -0.70
C LYS A 381 6.14 -3.98 -1.66
N MET A 382 5.82 -5.25 -1.41
CA MET A 382 6.10 -6.33 -2.37
C MET A 382 5.32 -6.18 -3.69
N VAL A 383 4.08 -5.70 -3.64
CA VAL A 383 3.29 -5.37 -4.84
C VAL A 383 3.90 -4.18 -5.58
N GLU A 384 4.40 -3.17 -4.86
CA GLU A 384 5.11 -2.03 -5.47
C GLU A 384 6.35 -2.49 -6.25
N VAL A 385 7.11 -3.46 -5.74
CA VAL A 385 8.22 -4.08 -6.47
C VAL A 385 7.74 -4.70 -7.78
N LEU A 386 6.65 -5.49 -7.74
CA LEU A 386 6.09 -6.11 -8.95
C LEU A 386 5.61 -5.06 -9.97
N ASN A 387 5.00 -3.96 -9.53
CA ASN A 387 4.60 -2.85 -10.40
C ASN A 387 5.78 -2.15 -11.07
N CYS A 388 6.95 -2.13 -10.41
CA CYS A 388 8.18 -1.62 -11.02
C CYS A 388 8.73 -2.56 -12.10
N TRP A 389 8.48 -3.87 -12.00
CA TRP A 389 8.94 -4.87 -12.97
C TRP A 389 7.96 -5.13 -14.11
N MET A 390 6.70 -4.74 -13.91
CA MET A 390 5.64 -4.89 -14.90
C MET A 390 6.04 -4.25 -16.25
N PRO A 391 5.90 -4.98 -17.37
CA PRO A 391 6.25 -4.45 -18.68
C PRO A 391 5.42 -3.23 -19.09
N ARG A 392 6.01 -2.03 -18.99
CA ARG A 392 5.42 -0.80 -19.54
C ARG A 392 5.68 -0.71 -21.04
N ARG A 393 4.72 -0.14 -21.79
CA ARG A 393 4.75 0.02 -23.27
C ARG A 393 5.99 0.74 -23.82
N SER A 394 6.83 1.33 -22.98
CA SER A 394 8.10 1.95 -23.38
C SER A 394 9.15 1.70 -22.29
N GLY A 395 10.04 0.71 -22.49
CA GLY A 395 11.28 0.57 -21.72
C GLY A 395 11.46 -0.67 -20.82
N SER A 396 10.53 -1.64 -20.79
CA SER A 396 10.75 -2.85 -19.99
C SER A 396 11.82 -3.77 -20.59
N SER A 397 12.67 -4.35 -19.75
CA SER A 397 13.64 -5.36 -20.18
C SER A 397 12.92 -6.67 -20.47
N SER A 398 13.41 -7.45 -21.44
CA SER A 398 12.85 -8.77 -21.74
C SER A 398 12.87 -9.72 -20.54
N ALA A 399 13.78 -9.50 -19.58
CA ALA A 399 13.97 -10.35 -18.41
C ALA A 399 12.85 -10.19 -17.36
N THR A 400 12.33 -8.98 -17.15
CA THR A 400 11.22 -8.80 -16.20
C THR A 400 9.90 -9.29 -16.78
N ALA A 401 9.69 -9.17 -18.10
CA ALA A 401 8.52 -9.71 -18.77
C ALA A 401 8.40 -11.24 -18.58
N THR A 402 9.52 -11.98 -18.67
CA THR A 402 9.52 -13.43 -18.47
C THR A 402 9.12 -13.87 -17.06
N LEU A 403 9.29 -13.01 -16.03
CA LEU A 403 8.84 -13.28 -14.66
C LEU A 403 7.31 -13.32 -14.55
N PHE A 404 6.60 -12.60 -15.41
CA PHE A 404 5.14 -12.62 -15.42
C PHE A 404 4.61 -13.66 -16.40
N GLU A 405 5.23 -13.81 -17.58
CA GLU A 405 4.65 -14.61 -18.66
C GLU A 405 5.10 -16.08 -18.67
N GLY A 406 6.24 -16.42 -18.06
CA GLY A 406 6.82 -17.77 -18.13
C GLY A 406 7.19 -18.42 -16.79
N HIS A 407 7.25 -17.66 -15.71
CA HIS A 407 7.68 -18.18 -14.41
C HIS A 407 6.59 -19.02 -13.72
N GLN A 408 6.92 -20.25 -13.32
CA GLN A 408 5.95 -21.25 -12.85
C GLN A 408 5.09 -20.76 -11.67
N MET A 409 5.70 -20.28 -10.58
CA MET A 409 4.92 -19.81 -9.42
C MET A 409 4.08 -18.57 -9.76
N SER A 410 4.53 -17.75 -10.72
CA SER A 410 3.78 -16.57 -11.16
C SER A 410 2.47 -17.01 -11.79
N LEU A 411 2.56 -17.90 -12.78
CA LEU A 411 1.40 -18.43 -13.52
C LEU A 411 0.37 -19.13 -12.62
N GLU A 412 0.82 -19.75 -11.54
CA GLU A 412 -0.01 -20.57 -10.66
C GLU A 412 -0.60 -19.79 -9.47
N TYR A 413 0.18 -18.92 -8.82
CA TYR A 413 -0.19 -18.31 -7.54
C TYR A 413 -0.36 -16.79 -7.56
N LEU A 414 0.21 -16.06 -8.53
CA LEU A 414 0.27 -14.60 -8.47
C LEU A 414 -1.12 -13.96 -8.40
N VAL A 415 -2.03 -14.33 -9.31
CA VAL A 415 -3.41 -13.80 -9.32
C VAL A 415 -4.15 -14.15 -8.03
N ARG A 416 -4.06 -15.41 -7.56
CA ARG A 416 -4.71 -15.85 -6.32
C ARG A 416 -4.22 -15.02 -5.12
N ASN A 417 -2.92 -14.80 -5.05
CA ASN A 417 -2.29 -14.08 -3.95
C ASN A 417 -2.62 -12.58 -3.99
N LEU A 418 -2.68 -11.96 -5.16
CA LEU A 418 -3.13 -10.57 -5.32
C LEU A 418 -4.59 -10.38 -4.88
N LEU A 419 -5.50 -11.26 -5.32
CA LEU A 419 -6.91 -11.21 -4.92
C LEU A 419 -7.09 -11.40 -3.41
N LYS A 420 -6.33 -12.32 -2.82
CA LYS A 420 -6.33 -12.53 -1.37
C LYS A 420 -5.79 -11.33 -0.61
N LEU A 421 -4.67 -10.75 -1.07
CA LEU A 421 -4.11 -9.54 -0.46
C LEU A 421 -5.09 -8.36 -0.56
N TYR A 422 -5.79 -8.19 -1.69
CA TYR A 422 -6.81 -7.15 -1.88
C TYR A 422 -7.93 -7.22 -0.82
N VAL A 423 -8.31 -8.44 -0.44
CA VAL A 423 -9.28 -8.71 0.63
C VAL A 423 -8.67 -8.44 2.00
N ASP A 424 -7.46 -8.96 2.26
CA ASP A 424 -6.79 -8.85 3.57
C ASP A 424 -6.53 -7.41 4.01
N ILE A 425 -6.27 -6.50 3.07
CA ILE A 425 -5.98 -5.08 3.38
C ILE A 425 -7.21 -4.27 3.80
N GLU A 426 -8.41 -4.85 3.79
CA GLU A 426 -9.56 -4.19 4.42
C GLU A 426 -9.31 -3.98 5.92
N PHE A 427 -8.54 -4.87 6.56
CA PHE A 427 -8.32 -4.92 8.00
C PHE A 427 -6.85 -4.66 8.37
N THR A 428 -6.32 -3.44 8.15
CA THR A 428 -4.94 -3.07 8.53
C THR A 428 -4.77 -2.65 9.99
N GLY A 429 -5.84 -2.29 10.69
CA GLY A 429 -5.86 -1.93 12.12
C GLY A 429 -5.24 -0.58 12.48
N SER A 430 -4.90 0.28 11.51
CA SER A 430 -4.26 1.58 11.74
C SER A 430 -5.26 2.75 11.79
N HIS A 431 -4.90 3.86 12.43
CA HIS A 431 -5.74 5.07 12.47
C HIS A 431 -5.94 5.73 11.09
N THR A 432 -5.04 5.47 10.13
CA THR A 432 -5.10 5.96 8.73
C THR A 432 -5.61 4.91 7.74
N GLN A 433 -6.00 3.72 8.23
CA GLN A 433 -6.38 2.54 7.46
C GLN A 433 -7.37 2.83 6.33
N PHE A 434 -8.34 3.72 6.57
CA PHE A 434 -9.38 4.01 5.61
C PHE A 434 -8.84 4.57 4.28
N TYR A 435 -7.84 5.45 4.33
CA TYR A 435 -7.27 6.07 3.12
C TYR A 435 -6.12 5.25 2.54
N ASP A 436 -5.33 4.61 3.40
CA ASP A 436 -4.19 3.79 2.96
C ASP A 436 -4.64 2.60 2.12
N LYS A 437 -5.81 2.00 2.44
CA LYS A 437 -6.31 0.81 1.74
C LYS A 437 -6.53 1.08 0.25
N PHE A 438 -7.06 2.24 -0.13
CA PHE A 438 -7.33 2.55 -1.53
C PHE A 438 -6.05 2.65 -2.36
N ASN A 439 -5.00 3.25 -1.80
CA ASN A 439 -3.70 3.31 -2.47
C ASN A 439 -3.08 1.92 -2.66
N ILE A 440 -3.24 1.02 -1.69
CA ILE A 440 -2.73 -0.35 -1.82
C ILE A 440 -3.59 -1.13 -2.84
N ARG A 441 -4.92 -1.00 -2.81
CA ARG A 441 -5.85 -1.61 -3.78
C ARG A 441 -5.56 -1.15 -5.19
N HIS A 442 -5.29 0.13 -5.37
CA HIS A 442 -4.87 0.73 -6.63
C HIS A 442 -3.62 0.05 -7.20
N ASN A 443 -2.57 -0.11 -6.38
CA ASN A 443 -1.36 -0.81 -6.81
C ASN A 443 -1.64 -2.28 -7.21
N ILE A 444 -2.51 -2.96 -6.47
CA ILE A 444 -2.94 -4.33 -6.81
C ILE A 444 -3.75 -4.32 -8.12
N ALA A 445 -4.61 -3.32 -8.31
CA ALA A 445 -5.48 -3.17 -9.46
C ALA A 445 -4.69 -2.99 -10.77
N GLU A 446 -3.70 -2.10 -10.77
CA GLU A 446 -2.82 -1.88 -11.92
C GLU A 446 -2.14 -3.19 -12.37
N LEU A 447 -1.66 -3.99 -11.41
CA LEU A 447 -1.02 -5.27 -11.70
C LEU A 447 -2.03 -6.29 -12.24
N LEU A 448 -3.20 -6.40 -11.61
CA LEU A 448 -4.27 -7.30 -12.04
C LEU A 448 -4.77 -6.95 -13.45
N GLU A 449 -4.89 -5.67 -13.80
CA GLU A 449 -5.28 -5.23 -15.13
C GLU A 449 -4.28 -5.72 -16.19
N TYR A 450 -2.98 -5.61 -15.93
CA TYR A 450 -1.96 -6.17 -16.81
C TYR A 450 -2.05 -7.70 -16.91
N LEU A 451 -2.17 -8.40 -15.78
CA LEU A 451 -2.27 -9.86 -15.75
C LEU A 451 -3.51 -10.37 -16.49
N TRP A 452 -4.62 -9.62 -16.50
CA TRP A 452 -5.80 -9.97 -17.28
C TRP A 452 -5.53 -10.01 -18.79
N GLN A 453 -4.63 -9.16 -19.30
CA GLN A 453 -4.24 -9.18 -20.71
C GLN A 453 -3.47 -10.45 -21.08
N VAL A 454 -2.73 -11.04 -20.12
CA VAL A 454 -1.96 -12.27 -20.32
C VAL A 454 -2.89 -13.50 -20.26
N PRO A 455 -3.00 -14.32 -21.33
CA PRO A 455 -4.00 -15.39 -21.40
C PRO A 455 -3.89 -16.47 -20.30
N SER A 456 -2.67 -16.83 -19.89
CA SER A 456 -2.44 -17.84 -18.84
C SER A 456 -2.97 -17.37 -17.48
N HIS A 457 -2.65 -16.14 -17.08
CA HIS A 457 -3.15 -15.51 -15.86
C HIS A 457 -4.66 -15.31 -15.89
N ARG A 458 -5.22 -14.88 -17.03
CA ARG A 458 -6.67 -14.77 -17.21
C ARG A 458 -7.38 -16.12 -17.03
N ASN A 459 -6.83 -17.21 -17.56
CA ASN A 459 -7.38 -18.55 -17.34
C ASN A 459 -7.31 -18.98 -15.87
N ALA A 460 -6.18 -18.71 -15.19
CA ALA A 460 -6.04 -18.96 -13.76
C ALA A 460 -7.06 -18.16 -12.94
N TRP A 461 -7.26 -16.88 -13.29
CA TRP A 461 -8.27 -16.02 -12.66
C TRP A 461 -9.68 -16.61 -12.81
N ARG A 462 -10.08 -17.00 -14.01
CA ARG A 462 -11.40 -17.64 -14.23
C ARG A 462 -11.57 -18.91 -13.39
N GLN A 463 -10.51 -19.71 -13.26
CA GLN A 463 -10.53 -20.91 -12.43
C GLN A 463 -10.71 -20.57 -10.94
N ILE A 464 -9.98 -19.57 -10.44
CA ILE A 464 -10.10 -19.09 -9.06
C ILE A 464 -11.53 -18.60 -8.78
N ALA A 465 -12.10 -17.81 -9.69
CA ALA A 465 -13.45 -17.30 -9.53
C ALA A 465 -14.51 -18.40 -9.46
N LYS A 466 -14.27 -19.54 -10.12
CA LYS A 466 -15.14 -20.71 -10.06
C LYS A 466 -14.94 -21.54 -8.79
N GLU A 467 -13.71 -21.73 -8.34
CA GLU A 467 -13.39 -22.50 -7.13
C GLU A 467 -13.80 -21.77 -5.85
N GLU A 468 -13.58 -20.46 -5.82
CA GLU A 468 -13.77 -19.59 -4.66
C GLU A 468 -15.00 -18.67 -4.83
N GLU A 469 -16.00 -19.11 -5.59
CA GLU A 469 -17.21 -18.32 -5.93
C GLU A 469 -17.94 -17.81 -4.68
N LYS A 470 -17.88 -18.56 -3.56
CA LYS A 470 -18.42 -18.17 -2.24
C LYS A 470 -17.34 -17.87 -1.20
N GLY A 471 -16.08 -17.85 -1.62
CA GLY A 471 -14.91 -17.70 -0.76
C GLY A 471 -14.22 -16.36 -0.98
N VAL A 472 -12.91 -16.41 -1.24
CA VAL A 472 -12.09 -15.21 -1.42
C VAL A 472 -12.59 -14.33 -2.56
N TYR A 473 -13.11 -14.92 -3.64
CA TYR A 473 -13.55 -14.16 -4.81
C TYR A 473 -14.82 -13.35 -4.55
N LEU A 474 -15.77 -13.91 -3.81
CA LEU A 474 -16.96 -13.19 -3.35
C LEU A 474 -16.57 -11.97 -2.50
N ASN A 475 -15.65 -12.17 -1.54
CA ASN A 475 -15.15 -11.09 -0.69
C ASN A 475 -14.43 -10.01 -1.50
N PHE A 476 -13.63 -10.40 -2.48
CA PHE A 476 -12.99 -9.46 -3.40
C PHE A 476 -14.02 -8.60 -4.14
N LEU A 477 -15.05 -9.21 -4.75
CA LEU A 477 -16.11 -8.46 -5.43
C LEU A 477 -16.88 -7.56 -4.46
N ASN A 478 -17.14 -8.02 -3.24
CA ASN A 478 -17.78 -7.22 -2.20
C ASN A 478 -17.00 -5.93 -1.88
N PHE A 479 -15.69 -6.04 -1.69
CA PHE A 479 -14.84 -4.87 -1.41
C PHE A 479 -14.70 -3.95 -2.61
N LEU A 480 -14.49 -4.51 -3.81
CA LEU A 480 -14.41 -3.74 -5.05
C LEU A 480 -15.70 -2.93 -5.30
N ILE A 481 -16.86 -3.52 -5.06
CA ILE A 481 -18.16 -2.85 -5.17
C ILE A 481 -18.32 -1.76 -4.12
N ASN A 482 -17.97 -2.04 -2.86
CA ASN A 482 -18.06 -1.06 -1.78
C ASN A 482 -17.16 0.16 -2.04
N ASP A 483 -15.93 -0.08 -2.48
CA ASP A 483 -14.99 0.97 -2.81
C ASP A 483 -15.48 1.79 -4.01
N SER A 484 -15.99 1.12 -5.06
CA SER A 484 -16.61 1.79 -6.21
C SER A 484 -17.77 2.70 -5.79
N ILE A 485 -18.67 2.21 -4.93
CA ILE A 485 -19.80 2.99 -4.39
C ILE A 485 -19.29 4.22 -3.66
N TYR A 486 -18.38 4.02 -2.70
CA TYR A 486 -17.86 5.09 -1.87
C TYR A 486 -17.12 6.15 -2.69
N LEU A 487 -16.12 5.74 -3.48
CA LEU A 487 -15.24 6.67 -4.19
C LEU A 487 -15.99 7.49 -5.24
N LEU A 488 -16.90 6.86 -6.00
CA LEU A 488 -17.71 7.61 -6.98
C LEU A 488 -18.72 8.52 -6.28
N ASP A 489 -19.42 8.06 -5.25
CA ASP A 489 -20.40 8.90 -4.55
C ASP A 489 -19.73 10.12 -3.89
N GLU A 490 -18.63 9.89 -3.16
CA GLU A 490 -17.85 10.94 -2.53
C GLU A 490 -17.32 11.94 -3.58
N SER A 491 -16.77 11.45 -4.69
CA SER A 491 -16.25 12.32 -5.76
C SER A 491 -17.35 13.16 -6.40
N LEU A 492 -18.51 12.56 -6.71
CA LEU A 492 -19.63 13.27 -7.33
C LEU A 492 -20.23 14.32 -6.38
N ASN A 493 -20.38 14.01 -5.09
CA ASN A 493 -20.85 14.96 -4.09
C ASN A 493 -19.87 16.12 -3.89
N LYS A 494 -18.55 15.84 -3.82
CA LYS A 494 -17.52 16.88 -3.75
C LYS A 494 -17.48 17.77 -4.98
N ILE A 495 -17.75 17.24 -6.17
CA ILE A 495 -17.88 18.07 -7.39
C ILE A 495 -19.00 19.10 -7.24
N LEU A 496 -20.13 18.73 -6.61
CA LEU A 496 -21.23 19.67 -6.35
C LEU A 496 -20.80 20.77 -5.38
N GLU A 497 -20.11 20.42 -4.29
CA GLU A 497 -19.55 21.38 -3.32
C GLU A 497 -18.52 22.32 -3.97
N LEU A 498 -17.60 21.76 -4.77
CA LEU A 498 -16.56 22.51 -5.45
C LEU A 498 -17.17 23.59 -6.36
N LYS A 499 -18.28 23.29 -7.04
CA LYS A 499 -18.99 24.25 -7.90
C LYS A 499 -19.65 25.37 -7.11
N VAL A 500 -20.09 25.11 -5.87
CA VAL A 500 -20.58 26.18 -4.99
C VAL A 500 -19.44 27.14 -4.65
N ILE A 501 -18.28 26.61 -4.26
CA ILE A 501 -17.09 27.43 -3.95
C ILE A 501 -16.61 28.17 -5.21
N GLU A 502 -16.59 27.51 -6.37
CA GLU A 502 -16.22 28.13 -7.65
C GLU A 502 -17.18 29.28 -8.03
N ALA A 503 -18.48 29.12 -7.79
CA ALA A 503 -19.48 30.16 -8.01
C ALA A 503 -19.29 31.35 -7.05
N GLU A 504 -19.01 31.08 -5.76
CA GLU A 504 -18.67 32.11 -4.77
C GLU A 504 -17.43 32.90 -5.19
N MET A 505 -16.38 32.21 -5.66
CA MET A 505 -15.14 32.83 -6.14
C MET A 505 -15.30 33.61 -7.44
N SER A 506 -16.22 33.17 -8.32
CA SER A 506 -16.51 33.83 -9.59
C SER A 506 -17.26 35.16 -9.42
N ASN A 507 -17.96 35.36 -8.29
CA ASN A 507 -18.64 36.62 -7.97
C ASN A 507 -17.65 37.62 -7.36
N THR A 508 -16.86 38.30 -8.19
CA THR A 508 -15.80 39.23 -7.76
C THR A 508 -16.30 40.29 -6.77
N ALA A 509 -17.53 40.80 -6.94
CA ALA A 509 -18.08 41.86 -6.10
C ALA A 509 -18.38 41.41 -4.66
N GLU A 510 -18.89 40.19 -4.47
CA GLU A 510 -19.10 39.63 -3.12
C GLU A 510 -17.81 39.04 -2.56
N TRP A 511 -16.97 38.47 -3.42
CA TRP A 511 -15.68 37.91 -3.04
C TRP A 511 -14.76 38.96 -2.42
N GLU A 512 -14.61 40.12 -3.06
CA GLU A 512 -13.77 41.23 -2.56
C GLU A 512 -14.30 41.87 -1.27
N ARG A 513 -15.60 41.73 -0.98
CA ARG A 513 -16.19 42.20 0.29
C ARG A 513 -15.80 41.32 1.48
N ARG A 514 -15.38 40.07 1.24
CA ARG A 514 -14.98 39.16 2.32
C ARG A 514 -13.60 39.52 2.88
N PRO A 515 -13.37 39.31 4.18
CA PRO A 515 -12.05 39.47 4.79
C PRO A 515 -10.97 38.67 4.06
N ALA A 516 -9.75 39.22 3.97
CA ALA A 516 -8.64 38.56 3.27
C ALA A 516 -8.31 37.15 3.83
N GLN A 517 -8.45 36.96 5.14
CA GLN A 517 -8.24 35.67 5.79
C GLN A 517 -9.27 34.62 5.36
N GLU A 518 -10.55 35.00 5.29
CA GLU A 518 -11.63 34.11 4.84
C GLU A 518 -11.45 33.72 3.37
N ARG A 519 -11.05 34.68 2.51
CA ARG A 519 -10.73 34.39 1.10
C ARG A 519 -9.58 33.38 0.99
N GLN A 520 -8.54 33.52 1.81
CA GLN A 520 -7.41 32.59 1.81
C GLN A 520 -7.82 31.19 2.27
N GLU A 521 -8.64 31.08 3.32
CA GLU A 521 -9.15 29.80 3.82
C GLU A 521 -10.02 29.10 2.79
N ARG A 522 -10.95 29.83 2.16
CA ARG A 522 -11.80 29.32 1.08
C ARG A 522 -10.98 28.87 -0.14
N THR A 523 -9.94 29.61 -0.52
CA THR A 523 -9.04 29.22 -1.62
C THR A 523 -8.25 27.95 -1.27
N ARG A 524 -7.80 27.80 -0.03
CA ARG A 524 -7.15 26.56 0.44
C ARG A 524 -8.11 25.39 0.42
N LEU A 525 -9.35 25.59 0.86
CA LEU A 525 -10.39 24.56 0.82
C LEU A 525 -10.69 24.13 -0.62
N PHE A 526 -10.79 25.08 -1.55
CA PHE A 526 -10.98 24.80 -2.97
C PHE A 526 -9.87 23.88 -3.52
N HIS A 527 -8.60 24.22 -3.31
CA HIS A 527 -7.48 23.40 -3.78
C HIS A 527 -7.39 22.03 -3.07
N SER A 528 -7.76 21.98 -1.80
CA SER A 528 -7.85 20.72 -1.05
C SER A 528 -8.91 19.80 -1.66
N GLN A 529 -10.12 20.31 -1.88
CA GLN A 529 -11.21 19.55 -2.50
C GLN A 529 -10.86 19.12 -3.92
N GLU A 530 -10.24 20.00 -4.71
CA GLU A 530 -9.77 19.70 -6.06
C GLU A 530 -8.80 18.51 -6.09
N ASN A 531 -7.84 18.46 -5.17
CA ASN A 531 -6.93 17.34 -5.08
C ASN A 531 -7.62 16.04 -4.65
N ILE A 532 -8.57 16.12 -3.70
CA ILE A 532 -9.34 14.96 -3.24
C ILE A 532 -10.17 14.38 -4.39
N ILE A 533 -10.95 15.21 -5.09
CA ILE A 533 -11.75 14.77 -6.25
C ILE A 533 -10.88 14.08 -7.29
N ARG A 534 -9.72 14.66 -7.62
CA ARG A 534 -8.80 14.07 -8.60
C ARG A 534 -8.32 12.67 -8.19
N ILE A 535 -7.96 12.49 -6.92
CA ILE A 535 -7.47 11.20 -6.41
C ILE A 535 -8.61 10.18 -6.37
N ASP A 536 -9.73 10.53 -5.73
CA ASP A 536 -10.86 9.62 -5.54
C ASP A 536 -11.48 9.22 -6.88
N MET A 537 -11.58 10.16 -7.83
CA MET A 537 -12.07 9.88 -9.19
C MET A 537 -11.13 8.98 -9.97
N LYS A 538 -9.80 9.14 -9.82
CA LYS A 538 -8.83 8.24 -10.44
C LYS A 538 -9.06 6.80 -9.95
N LEU A 539 -9.13 6.62 -8.64
CA LEU A 539 -9.34 5.32 -8.00
C LEU A 539 -10.68 4.70 -8.41
N ALA A 540 -11.75 5.48 -8.39
CA ALA A 540 -13.08 5.07 -8.83
C ALA A 540 -13.12 4.55 -10.27
N ASN A 541 -12.48 5.27 -11.21
CA ASN A 541 -12.43 4.85 -12.61
C ASN A 541 -11.73 3.49 -12.78
N GLU A 542 -10.71 3.22 -11.97
CA GLU A 542 -9.98 1.96 -12.02
C GLU A 542 -10.77 0.81 -11.42
N ASP A 543 -11.46 1.02 -10.30
CA ASP A 543 -12.34 0.01 -9.72
C ASP A 543 -13.47 -0.37 -10.70
N VAL A 544 -14.09 0.62 -11.36
CA VAL A 544 -15.10 0.36 -12.40
C VAL A 544 -14.48 -0.29 -13.63
N SER A 545 -13.25 0.05 -14.00
CA SER A 545 -12.52 -0.65 -15.08
C SER A 545 -12.34 -2.13 -14.74
N MET A 546 -11.96 -2.42 -13.49
CA MET A 546 -11.78 -3.78 -12.99
C MET A 546 -13.08 -4.58 -13.00
N LEU A 547 -14.19 -3.97 -12.56
CA LEU A 547 -15.52 -4.56 -12.68
C LEU A 547 -15.87 -4.85 -14.15
N ALA A 548 -15.56 -3.93 -15.07
CA ALA A 548 -15.89 -4.05 -16.48
C ALA A 548 -15.14 -5.19 -17.18
N PHE A 549 -13.81 -5.28 -17.04
CA PHE A 549 -13.06 -6.35 -17.71
C PHE A 549 -13.26 -7.72 -17.05
N THR A 550 -13.51 -7.75 -15.73
CA THR A 550 -13.75 -9.00 -15.00
C THR A 550 -15.11 -9.58 -15.36
N SER A 551 -16.15 -8.74 -15.38
CA SER A 551 -17.52 -9.16 -15.73
C SER A 551 -17.64 -9.68 -17.17
N GLU A 552 -16.74 -9.28 -18.08
CA GLU A 552 -16.73 -9.75 -19.48
C GLU A 552 -16.74 -11.28 -19.59
N GLN A 553 -16.03 -11.96 -18.69
CA GLN A 553 -15.82 -13.42 -18.76
C GLN A 553 -16.15 -14.15 -17.46
N ILE A 554 -16.32 -13.43 -16.34
CA ILE A 554 -16.63 -13.99 -15.03
C ILE A 554 -17.91 -13.34 -14.53
N VAL A 555 -19.05 -13.97 -14.82
CA VAL A 555 -20.40 -13.43 -14.53
C VAL A 555 -21.07 -14.09 -13.33
N ALA A 556 -20.84 -15.40 -13.12
CA ALA A 556 -21.58 -16.18 -12.14
C ALA A 556 -21.50 -15.62 -10.70
N PRO A 557 -20.33 -15.19 -10.18
CA PRO A 557 -20.23 -14.63 -8.84
C PRO A 557 -21.01 -13.32 -8.63
N PHE A 558 -21.25 -12.53 -9.69
CA PHE A 558 -22.05 -11.31 -9.63
C PHE A 558 -23.56 -11.58 -9.56
N LEU A 559 -23.98 -12.75 -10.02
CA LEU A 559 -25.38 -13.17 -10.09
C LEU A 559 -25.82 -14.00 -8.87
N LEU A 560 -24.93 -14.17 -7.89
CA LEU A 560 -25.28 -14.78 -6.60
C LEU A 560 -26.32 -13.93 -5.86
N PRO A 561 -27.23 -14.55 -5.09
CA PRO A 561 -28.25 -13.83 -4.31
C PRO A 561 -27.68 -12.73 -3.42
N GLU A 562 -26.48 -12.94 -2.85
CA GLU A 562 -25.80 -12.00 -1.97
C GLU A 562 -25.24 -10.76 -2.71
N MET A 563 -25.12 -10.84 -4.05
CA MET A 563 -24.43 -9.85 -4.89
C MET A 563 -25.36 -9.14 -5.86
N ILE A 564 -26.32 -9.86 -6.45
CA ILE A 564 -27.07 -9.41 -7.62
C ILE A 564 -27.84 -8.10 -7.36
N GLU A 565 -28.50 -7.99 -6.20
CA GLU A 565 -29.21 -6.77 -5.80
C GLU A 565 -28.25 -5.59 -5.57
N ARG A 566 -27.10 -5.85 -4.94
CA ARG A 566 -26.10 -4.81 -4.64
C ARG A 566 -25.47 -4.27 -5.91
N VAL A 567 -25.12 -5.15 -6.85
CA VAL A 567 -24.59 -4.78 -8.17
C VAL A 567 -25.64 -4.00 -8.94
N ALA A 568 -26.89 -4.47 -8.97
CA ALA A 568 -27.98 -3.77 -9.65
C ALA A 568 -28.22 -2.37 -9.08
N SER A 569 -28.30 -2.22 -7.75
CA SER A 569 -28.45 -0.91 -7.09
C SER A 569 -27.27 0.02 -7.38
N MET A 570 -26.03 -0.48 -7.36
CA MET A 570 -24.85 0.33 -7.70
C MET A 570 -24.93 0.83 -9.14
N LEU A 571 -25.17 -0.07 -10.09
CA LEU A 571 -25.22 0.29 -11.51
C LEU A 571 -26.38 1.25 -11.79
N ASN A 572 -27.54 1.07 -11.14
CA ASN A 572 -28.69 1.97 -11.27
C ASN A 572 -28.36 3.36 -10.74
N TYR A 573 -27.71 3.42 -9.57
CA TYR A 573 -27.30 4.67 -8.95
C TYR A 573 -26.38 5.47 -9.88
N PHE A 574 -25.32 4.86 -10.42
CA PHE A 574 -24.41 5.56 -11.32
C PHE A 574 -25.03 5.90 -12.67
N LEU A 575 -25.92 5.06 -13.19
CA LEU A 575 -26.68 5.39 -14.39
C LEU A 575 -27.54 6.65 -14.15
N LEU A 576 -28.24 6.72 -13.03
CA LEU A 576 -29.04 7.89 -12.64
C LEU A 576 -28.18 9.15 -12.53
N GLN A 577 -27.00 9.07 -11.92
CA GLN A 577 -26.10 10.24 -11.77
C GLN A 577 -25.57 10.73 -13.13
N LEU A 578 -25.22 9.82 -14.04
CA LEU A 578 -24.58 10.16 -15.31
C LEU A 578 -25.57 10.63 -16.39
N VAL A 579 -26.76 10.05 -16.45
CA VAL A 579 -27.75 10.36 -17.52
C VAL A 579 -29.04 11.00 -17.02
N GLY A 580 -29.28 10.98 -15.70
CA GLY A 580 -30.47 11.55 -15.09
C GLY A 580 -30.46 13.08 -14.95
N PRO A 581 -31.41 13.64 -14.17
CA PRO A 581 -31.62 15.09 -14.09
C PRO A 581 -30.40 15.84 -13.52
N GLN A 582 -29.64 15.21 -12.61
CA GLN A 582 -28.45 15.77 -11.97
C GLN A 582 -27.22 15.82 -12.90
N ARG A 583 -27.28 15.27 -14.12
CA ARG A 583 -26.13 15.31 -15.05
C ARG A 583 -25.63 16.73 -15.33
N LYS A 584 -26.53 17.73 -15.37
CA LYS A 584 -26.19 19.13 -15.65
C LYS A 584 -25.45 19.78 -14.48
N SER A 585 -25.75 19.38 -13.25
CA SER A 585 -25.03 19.89 -12.07
C SER A 585 -23.61 19.33 -11.99
N LEU A 586 -23.34 18.17 -12.61
CA LEU A 586 -22.01 17.55 -12.65
C LEU A 586 -21.11 18.04 -13.80
N THR A 587 -21.57 18.95 -14.66
CA THR A 587 -20.74 19.50 -15.75
C THR A 587 -19.63 20.40 -15.21
N LEU A 588 -18.37 20.05 -15.47
CA LEU A 588 -17.17 20.83 -15.15
C LEU A 588 -16.61 21.52 -16.40
N LYS A 589 -15.92 22.65 -16.23
CA LYS A 589 -15.26 23.38 -17.34
C LYS A 589 -14.11 22.58 -17.95
N ASP A 590 -13.32 21.93 -17.10
CA ASP A 590 -12.20 21.07 -17.47
C ASP A 590 -12.31 19.74 -16.70
N PRO A 591 -13.06 18.76 -17.23
CA PRO A 591 -13.28 17.48 -16.55
C PRO A 591 -12.00 16.64 -16.43
N GLU A 592 -11.09 16.77 -17.41
CA GLU A 592 -9.86 15.98 -17.49
C GLU A 592 -8.92 16.30 -16.33
N LYS A 593 -8.87 17.56 -15.87
CA LYS A 593 -8.11 17.98 -14.68
C LYS A 593 -8.44 17.14 -13.44
N TYR A 594 -9.68 16.68 -13.31
CA TYR A 594 -10.19 15.91 -12.19
C TYR A 594 -10.26 14.40 -12.47
N GLU A 595 -9.69 13.94 -13.59
CA GLU A 595 -9.86 12.58 -14.11
C GLU A 595 -11.33 12.16 -14.31
N PHE A 596 -12.25 13.12 -14.38
CA PHE A 596 -13.67 12.85 -14.53
C PHE A 596 -14.02 12.68 -16.02
N ARG A 597 -14.17 11.42 -16.45
CA ARG A 597 -14.49 11.06 -17.85
C ARG A 597 -15.88 10.43 -17.94
N PRO A 598 -16.98 11.19 -17.76
CA PRO A 598 -18.33 10.65 -17.60
C PRO A 598 -18.80 9.78 -18.77
N LYS A 599 -18.35 10.08 -20.00
CA LYS A 599 -18.68 9.28 -21.19
C LYS A 599 -18.02 7.89 -21.15
N GLN A 600 -16.75 7.83 -20.75
CA GLN A 600 -16.01 6.57 -20.61
C GLN A 600 -16.56 5.74 -19.44
N LEU A 601 -16.87 6.42 -18.32
CA LEU A 601 -17.49 5.78 -17.17
C LEU A 601 -18.85 5.20 -17.53
N LEU A 602 -19.71 5.96 -18.24
CA LEU A 602 -21.00 5.48 -18.72
C LEU A 602 -20.86 4.24 -19.62
N LYS A 603 -19.88 4.25 -20.53
CA LYS A 603 -19.56 3.10 -21.37
C LYS A 603 -19.23 1.87 -20.52
N GLN A 604 -18.34 2.01 -19.54
CA GLN A 604 -17.96 0.88 -18.67
C GLN A 604 -19.14 0.34 -17.87
N ILE A 605 -19.95 1.22 -17.27
CA ILE A 605 -21.16 0.85 -16.54
C ILE A 605 -22.14 0.08 -17.42
N VAL A 606 -22.38 0.55 -18.65
CA VAL A 606 -23.27 -0.14 -19.61
C VAL A 606 -22.69 -1.47 -20.06
N CYS A 607 -21.37 -1.57 -20.29
CA CYS A 607 -20.73 -2.85 -20.56
C CYS A 607 -20.96 -3.85 -19.42
N ILE A 608 -20.84 -3.43 -18.16
CA ILE A 608 -21.11 -4.31 -17.00
C ILE A 608 -22.55 -4.82 -17.04
N TYR A 609 -23.55 -3.95 -17.25
CA TYR A 609 -24.95 -4.37 -17.40
C TYR A 609 -25.11 -5.46 -18.47
N VAL A 610 -24.53 -5.25 -19.65
CA VAL A 610 -24.64 -6.18 -20.78
C VAL A 610 -23.91 -7.49 -20.49
N HIS A 611 -22.72 -7.44 -19.88
CA HIS A 611 -21.98 -8.64 -19.50
C HIS A 611 -22.79 -9.51 -18.52
N LEU A 612 -23.37 -8.90 -17.49
CA LEU A 612 -24.18 -9.61 -16.51
C LEU A 612 -25.46 -10.18 -17.14
N ALA A 613 -26.12 -9.43 -18.01
CA ALA A 613 -27.30 -9.90 -18.74
C ALA A 613 -27.00 -11.08 -19.68
N ARG A 614 -25.81 -11.11 -20.31
CA ARG A 614 -25.35 -12.25 -21.12
C ARG A 614 -25.11 -13.50 -20.28
N GLY A 615 -24.63 -13.31 -19.05
CA GLY A 615 -24.36 -14.38 -18.09
C GLY A 615 -25.60 -14.91 -17.37
N ASP A 616 -26.69 -14.14 -17.35
CA ASP A 616 -27.89 -14.42 -16.58
C ASP A 616 -28.81 -15.43 -17.28
N THR A 617 -28.50 -16.71 -17.05
CA THR A 617 -29.29 -17.83 -17.55
C THR A 617 -30.66 -17.99 -16.88
N GLN A 618 -30.84 -17.43 -15.68
CA GLN A 618 -32.06 -17.56 -14.88
C GLN A 618 -32.97 -16.32 -14.96
N ASN A 619 -32.54 -15.28 -15.68
CA ASN A 619 -33.26 -14.02 -15.85
C ASN A 619 -33.58 -13.33 -14.49
N LEU A 620 -32.67 -13.46 -13.51
CA LEU A 620 -32.79 -12.86 -12.18
C LEU A 620 -32.36 -11.38 -12.16
N PHE A 621 -31.42 -11.00 -13.02
CA PHE A 621 -30.82 -9.67 -13.03
C PHE A 621 -31.82 -8.57 -13.43
N PRO A 622 -32.71 -8.74 -14.42
CA PRO A 622 -33.75 -7.76 -14.70
C PRO A 622 -34.67 -7.48 -13.51
N ALA A 623 -35.01 -8.51 -12.73
CA ALA A 623 -35.82 -8.36 -11.52
C ALA A 623 -35.07 -7.54 -10.46
N ALA A 624 -33.79 -7.84 -10.22
CA ALA A 624 -32.94 -7.09 -9.30
C ALA A 624 -32.72 -5.62 -9.73
N ILE A 625 -32.65 -5.34 -11.03
CA ILE A 625 -32.62 -3.97 -11.57
C ILE A 625 -33.90 -3.22 -11.20
N SER A 626 -35.05 -3.86 -11.41
CA SER A 626 -36.36 -3.24 -11.18
C SER A 626 -36.76 -3.10 -9.71
N SER A 627 -36.20 -3.93 -8.83
CA SER A 627 -36.51 -3.91 -7.39
C SER A 627 -35.89 -2.71 -6.65
N ASP A 628 -34.88 -2.06 -7.23
CA ASP A 628 -34.28 -0.85 -6.67
C ASP A 628 -35.20 0.37 -6.87
N GLY A 629 -36.10 0.59 -5.92
CA GLY A 629 -37.01 1.74 -5.95
C GLY A 629 -36.37 3.12 -5.78
N ARG A 630 -35.04 3.22 -5.55
CA ARG A 630 -34.36 4.50 -5.34
C ARG A 630 -33.80 5.08 -6.62
N SER A 631 -33.17 4.25 -7.45
CA SER A 631 -32.41 4.73 -8.61
C SER A 631 -32.92 4.19 -9.96
N TYR A 632 -33.69 3.10 -9.97
CA TYR A 632 -34.26 2.56 -11.21
C TYR A 632 -35.26 3.52 -11.86
N ASN A 633 -35.08 3.75 -13.16
CA ASN A 633 -36.06 4.44 -14.01
C ASN A 633 -35.89 3.96 -15.46
N GLU A 634 -36.98 3.45 -16.06
CA GLU A 634 -37.00 2.90 -17.42
C GLU A 634 -36.50 3.87 -18.50
N GLN A 635 -36.69 5.18 -18.30
CA GLN A 635 -36.31 6.21 -19.28
C GLN A 635 -34.79 6.39 -19.33
N LEU A 636 -34.06 6.04 -18.26
CA LEU A 636 -32.60 6.18 -18.20
C LEU A 636 -31.90 5.26 -19.21
N PHE A 637 -32.46 4.07 -19.48
CA PHE A 637 -31.89 3.13 -20.45
C PHE A 637 -31.90 3.71 -21.87
N SER A 638 -33.02 4.32 -22.27
CA SER A 638 -33.13 5.00 -23.57
C SER A 638 -32.23 6.23 -23.65
N ALA A 639 -32.20 7.05 -22.59
CA ALA A 639 -31.35 8.23 -22.54
C ALA A 639 -29.85 7.89 -22.57
N ALA A 640 -29.44 6.81 -21.91
CA ALA A 640 -28.06 6.34 -21.95
C ALA A 640 -27.69 5.79 -23.34
N ALA A 641 -28.58 5.01 -23.97
CA ALA A 641 -28.38 4.53 -25.34
C ALA A 641 -28.16 5.69 -26.33
N ASP A 642 -28.93 6.78 -26.22
CA ASP A 642 -28.75 7.98 -27.06
C ASP A 642 -27.38 8.64 -26.86
N VAL A 643 -26.87 8.66 -25.62
CA VAL A 643 -25.54 9.20 -25.31
C VAL A 643 -24.46 8.28 -25.88
N LEU A 644 -24.59 6.96 -25.71
CA LEU A 644 -23.65 5.96 -26.23
C LEU A 644 -23.57 5.96 -27.76
N TRP A 645 -24.71 6.11 -28.43
CA TRP A 645 -24.77 6.21 -29.88
C TRP A 645 -24.01 7.45 -30.39
N LYS A 646 -24.12 8.58 -29.69
CA LYS A 646 -23.42 9.83 -30.04
C LYS A 646 -21.91 9.76 -29.83
N ILE A 647 -21.42 8.94 -28.90
CA ILE A 647 -19.97 8.75 -28.67
C ILE A 647 -19.37 7.67 -29.58
N GLY A 648 -20.18 6.94 -30.34
CA GLY A 648 -19.73 5.93 -31.29
C GLY A 648 -19.44 4.56 -30.66
N GLU A 649 -20.20 4.16 -29.65
CA GLU A 649 -20.09 2.82 -29.05
C GLU A 649 -20.60 1.71 -29.97
N ASP A 650 -20.21 0.45 -29.73
CA ASP A 650 -20.67 -0.70 -30.52
C ASP A 650 -22.21 -0.82 -30.47
N GLY A 651 -22.84 -0.78 -31.65
CA GLY A 651 -24.29 -0.90 -31.80
C GLY A 651 -24.85 -2.20 -31.21
N ARG A 652 -24.05 -3.27 -31.11
CA ARG A 652 -24.47 -4.52 -30.45
C ARG A 652 -24.66 -4.33 -28.94
N ILE A 653 -23.71 -3.68 -28.28
CA ILE A 653 -23.79 -3.39 -26.84
C ILE A 653 -24.99 -2.50 -26.54
N ILE A 654 -25.21 -1.47 -27.36
CA ILE A 654 -26.36 -0.56 -27.22
C ILE A 654 -27.68 -1.33 -27.35
N GLN A 655 -27.80 -2.21 -28.36
CA GLN A 655 -29.00 -2.99 -28.60
C GLN A 655 -29.31 -3.95 -27.43
N GLU A 656 -28.32 -4.70 -26.98
CA GLU A 656 -28.47 -5.62 -25.85
C GLU A 656 -28.82 -4.88 -24.55
N PHE A 657 -28.27 -3.68 -24.35
CA PHE A 657 -28.61 -2.84 -23.21
C PHE A 657 -30.07 -2.35 -23.24
N ILE A 658 -30.59 -1.97 -24.41
CA ILE A 658 -32.00 -1.60 -24.59
C ILE A 658 -32.91 -2.80 -24.31
N GLU A 659 -32.54 -3.99 -24.81
CA GLU A 659 -33.29 -5.24 -24.55
C GLU A 659 -33.33 -5.59 -23.06
N LEU A 660 -32.22 -5.40 -22.34
CA LEU A 660 -32.18 -5.54 -20.89
C LEU A 660 -33.14 -4.56 -20.20
N GLY A 661 -33.16 -3.29 -20.62
CA GLY A 661 -34.10 -2.29 -20.10
C GLY A 661 -35.56 -2.70 -20.31
N ALA A 662 -35.89 -3.29 -21.47
CA ALA A 662 -37.23 -3.81 -21.74
C ALA A 662 -37.60 -5.00 -20.84
N LYS A 663 -36.65 -5.91 -20.56
CA LYS A 663 -36.84 -7.02 -19.61
C LYS A 663 -37.04 -6.50 -18.18
N ALA A 664 -36.26 -5.51 -17.75
CA ALA A 664 -36.41 -4.90 -16.42
C ALA A 664 -37.77 -4.20 -16.27
N LYS A 665 -38.25 -3.53 -17.32
CA LYS A 665 -39.60 -2.96 -17.36
C LYS A 665 -40.69 -4.03 -17.23
N ALA A 666 -40.54 -5.16 -17.93
CA ALA A 666 -41.49 -6.27 -17.81
C ALA A 666 -41.51 -6.85 -16.39
N ALA A 667 -40.33 -7.08 -15.79
CA ALA A 667 -40.22 -7.54 -14.41
C ALA A 667 -40.83 -6.55 -13.39
N ALA A 668 -40.64 -5.24 -13.60
CA ALA A 668 -41.27 -4.21 -12.78
C ALA A 668 -42.80 -4.26 -12.85
N SER A 669 -43.36 -4.43 -14.06
CA SER A 669 -44.81 -4.55 -14.27
C SER A 669 -45.36 -5.82 -13.61
N GLU A 670 -44.69 -6.96 -13.77
CA GLU A 670 -45.09 -8.23 -13.17
C GLU A 670 -45.08 -8.15 -11.64
N ALA A 671 -44.07 -7.50 -11.05
CA ALA A 671 -44.02 -7.27 -9.60
C ALA A 671 -45.17 -6.38 -9.11
N MET A 672 -45.51 -5.32 -9.85
CA MET A 672 -46.67 -4.46 -9.54
C MET A 672 -48.00 -5.21 -9.66
N ASP A 673 -48.18 -6.01 -10.70
CA ASP A 673 -49.38 -6.82 -10.92
C ASP A 673 -49.53 -7.89 -9.83
N ALA A 674 -48.44 -8.53 -9.42
CA ALA A 674 -48.41 -9.48 -8.30
C ALA A 674 -48.75 -8.80 -6.97
N GLU A 675 -48.24 -7.61 -6.71
CA GLU A 675 -48.59 -6.82 -5.52
C GLU A 675 -50.08 -6.43 -5.52
N ALA A 676 -50.60 -6.00 -6.68
CA ALA A 676 -52.02 -5.68 -6.84
C ALA A 676 -52.93 -6.91 -6.65
N ALA A 677 -52.48 -8.10 -7.07
CA ALA A 677 -53.20 -9.36 -6.89
C ALA A 677 -53.24 -9.84 -5.44
N LEU A 678 -52.22 -9.53 -4.63
CA LEU A 678 -52.17 -9.87 -3.20
C LEU A 678 -53.16 -9.05 -2.35
N GLY A 679 -53.64 -7.91 -2.85
CA GLY A 679 -54.66 -7.09 -2.21
C GLY A 679 -54.21 -6.40 -0.90
N ASP A 680 -55.13 -5.62 -0.34
CA ASP A 680 -54.95 -5.01 0.98
C ASP A 680 -55.10 -6.06 2.10
N ILE A 681 -54.34 -5.90 3.19
CA ILE A 681 -54.50 -6.78 4.36
C ILE A 681 -55.92 -6.55 4.91
N PRO A 682 -56.75 -7.60 5.07
CA PRO A 682 -58.08 -7.46 5.67
C PRO A 682 -58.01 -6.82 7.06
N ASP A 683 -58.94 -5.90 7.35
CA ASP A 683 -58.94 -5.09 8.58
C ASP A 683 -58.91 -5.92 9.88
N GLU A 684 -59.37 -7.17 9.83
CA GLU A 684 -59.37 -8.15 10.92
C GLU A 684 -57.97 -8.65 11.35
N PHE A 685 -56.93 -8.41 10.53
CA PHE A 685 -55.54 -8.74 10.82
C PHE A 685 -54.66 -7.51 11.14
N LEU A 686 -55.25 -6.31 11.20
CA LEU A 686 -54.56 -5.08 11.61
C LEU A 686 -54.61 -4.93 13.14
N ASP A 687 -53.45 -4.99 13.81
CA ASP A 687 -53.35 -4.72 15.26
C ASP A 687 -53.60 -3.20 15.53
N PRO A 688 -54.38 -2.81 16.56
CA PRO A 688 -54.57 -1.41 16.93
C PRO A 688 -53.29 -0.60 17.20
N ILE A 689 -52.14 -1.23 17.48
CA ILE A 689 -50.84 -0.53 17.60
C ILE A 689 -50.20 -0.26 16.22
N GLN A 690 -50.54 -1.05 15.19
CA GLN A 690 -50.00 -0.90 13.83
C GLN A 690 -50.56 0.30 13.08
N VAL A 691 -51.80 0.74 13.37
CA VAL A 691 -52.43 1.89 12.69
C VAL A 691 -51.58 3.16 12.79
N CYS A 692 -50.82 3.32 13.88
CA CYS A 692 -49.91 4.46 14.06
C CYS A 692 -48.60 4.31 13.23
N PHE A 693 -48.14 3.08 12.99
CA PHE A 693 -46.90 2.79 12.25
C PHE A 693 -47.12 2.70 10.72
N THR A 694 -48.28 2.22 10.25
CA THR A 694 -48.58 2.07 8.81
C THR A 694 -48.78 3.38 8.05
N CYS A 695 -49.04 4.49 8.75
CA CYS A 695 -49.19 5.82 8.14
C CYS A 695 -47.85 6.55 7.93
N LEU A 696 -46.73 6.07 8.50
CA LEU A 696 -45.47 6.82 8.56
C LEU A 696 -44.29 6.19 7.80
N LEU A 697 -44.43 5.00 7.21
CA LEU A 697 -43.29 4.28 6.60
C LEU A 697 -43.55 3.88 5.13
N SER A 698 -42.50 4.01 4.32
CA SER A 698 -42.48 3.74 2.88
C SER A 698 -42.68 2.27 2.54
N SER A 699 -43.09 2.01 1.28
CA SER A 699 -43.52 0.70 0.75
C SER A 699 -42.60 -0.48 1.12
N LEU A 700 -41.28 -0.27 1.19
CA LEU A 700 -40.30 -1.32 1.51
C LEU A 700 -40.47 -1.93 2.92
N VAL A 701 -40.96 -1.14 3.88
CA VAL A 701 -41.14 -1.58 5.27
C VAL A 701 -42.40 -2.44 5.43
N ARG A 702 -43.41 -2.26 4.56
CA ARG A 702 -44.61 -3.12 4.53
C ARG A 702 -44.27 -4.56 4.15
N THR A 703 -43.34 -4.78 3.22
CA THR A 703 -42.96 -6.13 2.77
C THR A 703 -42.22 -6.89 3.86
N VAL A 704 -41.26 -6.26 4.56
CA VAL A 704 -40.51 -6.91 5.66
C VAL A 704 -41.41 -7.22 6.86
N LEU A 705 -42.33 -6.33 7.22
CA LEU A 705 -43.32 -6.59 8.27
C LEU A 705 -44.32 -7.69 7.88
N ARG A 706 -44.74 -7.76 6.60
CA ARG A 706 -45.60 -8.85 6.09
C ARG A 706 -44.90 -10.21 6.19
N THR A 707 -43.61 -10.31 5.90
CA THR A 707 -42.85 -11.57 6.01
C THR A 707 -42.65 -12.02 7.46
N MET A 708 -42.39 -11.10 8.41
CA MET A 708 -42.30 -11.45 9.84
C MET A 708 -43.62 -11.96 10.43
N VAL A 709 -44.75 -11.43 9.96
CA VAL A 709 -46.09 -11.89 10.39
C VAL A 709 -46.40 -13.29 9.84
N ILE A 710 -46.03 -13.59 8.59
CA ILE A 710 -46.24 -14.93 8.00
C ILE A 710 -45.42 -15.99 8.77
N VAL A 711 -44.17 -15.70 9.14
CA VAL A 711 -43.33 -16.67 9.89
C VAL A 711 -43.87 -16.95 11.30
N SER A 712 -44.58 -16.00 11.92
CA SER A 712 -45.20 -16.21 13.23
C SER A 712 -46.49 -17.04 13.18
N PHE A 713 -47.09 -17.24 11.99
CA PHE A 713 -48.38 -17.93 11.80
C PHE A 713 -48.29 -19.31 11.12
N VAL A 714 -47.10 -19.76 10.68
CA VAL A 714 -46.94 -21.10 10.08
C VAL A 714 -46.50 -22.12 11.13
N ALA A 715 -47.46 -22.59 11.93
CA ALA A 715 -47.41 -23.90 12.57
C ALA A 715 -48.65 -24.67 12.11
N VAL A 716 -48.51 -25.45 11.03
CA VAL A 716 -49.62 -26.17 10.41
C VAL A 716 -49.52 -27.66 10.77
N HIS A 717 -50.54 -28.19 11.44
CA HIS A 717 -50.78 -29.63 11.53
C HIS A 717 -51.70 -30.03 10.36
N PHE A 718 -51.26 -30.96 9.52
CA PHE A 718 -52.03 -31.49 8.39
C PHE A 718 -52.73 -32.78 8.83
N ASP A 719 -54.06 -32.83 8.78
CA ASP A 719 -54.84 -34.03 9.10
C ASP A 719 -55.28 -34.73 7.79
N GLU A 720 -54.66 -35.87 7.50
CA GLU A 720 -54.82 -36.62 6.24
C GLU A 720 -56.25 -37.18 6.02
N GLY A 721 -57.12 -37.13 7.02
CA GLY A 721 -58.48 -37.67 6.93
C GLY A 721 -59.54 -36.76 6.30
N SER A 722 -59.34 -35.44 6.23
CA SER A 722 -60.43 -34.50 5.87
C SER A 722 -60.06 -33.40 4.86
N GLY A 723 -58.80 -33.26 4.47
CA GLY A 723 -58.38 -32.31 3.41
C GLY A 723 -58.56 -30.82 3.74
N HIS A 724 -58.75 -30.46 5.02
CA HIS A 724 -58.85 -29.07 5.46
C HIS A 724 -57.66 -28.64 6.34
N PHE A 725 -57.19 -27.41 6.11
CA PHE A 725 -56.21 -26.73 6.95
C PHE A 725 -56.91 -25.97 8.08
N THR A 726 -56.54 -26.22 9.33
CA THR A 726 -56.98 -25.44 10.50
C THR A 726 -55.83 -24.59 11.04
N PHE A 727 -56.00 -23.26 11.04
CA PHE A 727 -55.07 -22.32 11.65
C PHE A 727 -55.44 -22.10 13.13
N VAL A 728 -54.48 -22.27 14.04
CA VAL A 728 -54.65 -22.01 15.48
C VAL A 728 -53.89 -20.74 15.85
N LYS A 729 -54.59 -19.78 16.46
CA LYS A 729 -54.03 -18.53 16.99
C LYS A 729 -53.30 -18.84 18.30
N ASN A 730 -51.96 -18.78 18.31
CA ASN A 730 -51.21 -18.88 19.56
C ASN A 730 -51.36 -17.57 20.35
N HIS A 731 -52.08 -17.62 21.47
CA HIS A 731 -52.01 -16.60 22.50
C HIS A 731 -50.92 -17.00 23.50
N SER A 732 -49.76 -16.39 23.37
CA SER A 732 -48.78 -16.25 24.44
C SER A 732 -47.79 -15.16 24.10
#